data_AF-A0A0U1LZD9-F1
#
_entry.id   AF-A0A0U1LZD9-F1
#
_cell.length_a   1.000
_cell.length_b   1.000
_cell.length_c   1.000
_cell.angle_alpha   90.00
_cell.angle_beta   90.00
_cell.angle_gamma   90.00
#
_symmetry.space_group_name_H-M   'P 1'
#
loop_
_entity.id
_entity.type
_entity.pdbx_description
1 polymer ?
#
loop_
_entity_poly.entity_id
_entity_poly.type
_entity_poly.pdbx_seq_one_letter_code
_entity_poly.pdbx_strand_id
1 'polypeptide(L)'
;MGATYTLYHGTFIQLPRHVSPDGKHTLEINTGALWVLNQSGRIEGSDWTVGSDDEDALHRLIERNGWTIVGSSQVNGSADPKKQTVTVVKGGAGRERNGFFFPGFIDTHIHASQYPNAGIFGSSTLLDWLQKYTFPMEKSFGTDSSSDSAPPKAHTVYNRVISRTLSHGTTTAAYYATIHVPATCLLASLCHQRGQRAFIGRVCMDNPAFCPEDYHDESSAESISATQTVIDYVKNLDPKGKLIAPIVTPRFAPTCSCDALAGLGQLAASYTPSLHIQTHISENKSEVALVKELFAGSSYAQVYDDAGLLTPRTILAHAVHLTAEERALVKSRNAKVSHCPASNNALGSGLCPVRTLLDDGIVAGLGTDVSGGYSPSILESARQACLVSRLVTSQSTGTTGRENLSVEEALYLATRGGAHVVDMADQIGGFDKGMFFDAQLIELGPGVGNNDDIRDDLNQDLGNIDLFGWESWEEKIAKWVWSGDDRNVKSVWVAGRLVHQRRYLNSPRSRDLHLAAALGLDADTVLLDTANFHRTLEKTSSQSIPTKYASIPIDHDNHTRGTYENRYWVSTKYYKSGGPVFVYDVGESSAYSTAQSMLSNDSTFVGSLLKEFGGVGIIWEHRYYGKSFPTSPVGVETPIDDFKYLTHHQAIADIPHFANSFNVSDIPYQDLSPKGTPWVMLGGSYSGMRSAFTRNEFPGTIYASYASSAPVQAQLDMGIYFEQVYRGMVGNGYEGCAHDLNAAMRYVDSQLARNGSASNAVKALFLGDGAVQNSDGDFTAALAYMYSTFQWYGMGGGEMGLGSLCDWLEAVPNAPPTPTATVSRAKRSRDLGRRQGNDSMSASPNGTLPTSAPSTGWAPFIGNKAVTERLAAWPQLVPVVNSYTGTDCSKSGSDPGSCDLGARFSDPDGISWMWQYCSQFGFFQQDNIVPNASHALLSVHQTLAYSQEVCSRQFPGAIKSGALPASPAVEEMNKQTGGWTIRPSNTYWSGGEFDPWLTLSPLSTEAFAPNFVTFRTDVPRCNRKTAKRDLFGYVMKNAMHCFDFNMDFEEGAKSRAFFTKALKQWLPCWKSA
;
A
#
# COMPACT_ATOMS: atom_id res chain seq x y z
N MET A 1 10.19 -24.28 19.74
CA MET A 1 9.05 -23.52 19.18
C MET A 1 8.22 -24.47 18.36
N GLY A 2 6.89 -24.38 18.46
CA GLY A 2 5.98 -25.07 17.54
C GLY A 2 6.18 -24.59 16.10
N ALA A 3 5.84 -25.43 15.13
CA ALA A 3 5.82 -25.06 13.71
C ALA A 3 4.80 -23.92 13.46
N THR A 4 5.15 -22.99 12.57
CA THR A 4 4.29 -21.87 12.20
C THR A 4 3.90 -22.02 10.73
N TYR A 5 2.61 -21.91 10.45
CA TYR A 5 2.06 -22.11 9.11
C TYR A 5 1.37 -20.85 8.58
N THR A 6 1.29 -20.74 7.26
CA THR A 6 0.39 -19.82 6.58
C THR A 6 -0.59 -20.64 5.73
N LEU A 7 -1.88 -20.50 5.98
CA LEU A 7 -2.98 -21.17 5.29
C LEU A 7 -3.59 -20.21 4.27
N TYR A 8 -3.42 -20.52 3.00
CA TYR A 8 -4.01 -19.80 1.87
C TYR A 8 -5.34 -20.47 1.51
N HIS A 9 -6.42 -19.69 1.41
CA HIS A 9 -7.77 -20.18 1.15
C HIS A 9 -8.38 -19.43 -0.04
N GLY A 10 -8.82 -20.15 -1.08
CA GLY A 10 -9.33 -19.58 -2.32
C GLY A 10 -9.24 -20.53 -3.51
N THR A 11 -9.28 -19.98 -4.73
CA THR A 11 -9.05 -20.74 -5.96
C THR A 11 -7.57 -20.74 -6.33
N PHE A 12 -7.03 -21.91 -6.64
CA PHE A 12 -5.65 -22.16 -7.05
C PHE A 12 -5.66 -22.72 -8.47
N ILE A 13 -4.96 -22.04 -9.37
CA ILE A 13 -4.88 -22.42 -10.78
C ILE A 13 -3.43 -22.65 -11.12
N GLN A 14 -3.12 -23.82 -11.69
CA GLN A 14 -1.76 -24.16 -12.11
C GLN A 14 -1.79 -25.04 -13.36
N LEU A 15 -0.61 -25.26 -13.95
CA LEU A 15 -0.42 -26.40 -14.85
C LEU A 15 -0.04 -27.61 -13.98
N PRO A 16 -0.52 -28.83 -14.29
CA PRO A 16 -0.14 -30.03 -13.57
C PRO A 16 1.31 -30.41 -13.88
N ARG A 17 1.93 -31.18 -12.97
CA ARG A 17 3.31 -31.67 -13.13
C ARG A 17 3.48 -32.59 -14.33
N HIS A 18 2.48 -33.42 -14.60
CA HIS A 18 2.46 -34.36 -15.70
C HIS A 18 1.48 -33.87 -16.76
N VAL A 19 1.96 -33.78 -18.00
CA VAL A 19 1.11 -33.51 -19.17
C VAL A 19 0.16 -34.70 -19.35
N SER A 20 -1.06 -34.43 -19.79
CA SER A 20 -2.04 -35.49 -20.07
C SER A 20 -1.51 -36.47 -21.14
N PRO A 21 -2.01 -37.72 -21.17
CA PRO A 21 -1.54 -38.73 -22.12
C PRO A 21 -1.72 -38.34 -23.60
N ASP A 22 -2.63 -37.42 -23.92
CA ASP A 22 -2.84 -36.87 -25.26
C ASP A 22 -1.89 -35.70 -25.60
N GLY A 23 -0.94 -35.38 -24.71
CA GLY A 23 0.10 -34.38 -24.93
C GLY A 23 -0.35 -32.93 -24.78
N LYS A 24 -1.57 -32.69 -24.30
CA LYS A 24 -2.12 -31.33 -24.17
C LYS A 24 -1.88 -30.74 -22.79
N HIS A 25 -1.58 -29.45 -22.75
CA HIS A 25 -1.52 -28.71 -21.50
C HIS A 25 -2.94 -28.29 -21.09
N THR A 26 -3.37 -28.69 -19.90
CA THR A 26 -4.67 -28.34 -19.33
C THR A 26 -4.49 -27.70 -17.96
N LEU A 27 -5.27 -26.67 -17.64
CA LEU A 27 -5.24 -26.04 -16.32
C LEU A 27 -5.82 -26.99 -15.26
N GLU A 28 -5.14 -27.08 -14.12
CA GLU A 28 -5.66 -27.68 -12.90
C GLU A 28 -6.24 -26.56 -12.03
N ILE A 29 -7.56 -26.57 -11.82
CA ILE A 29 -8.30 -25.55 -11.09
C ILE A 29 -8.85 -26.19 -9.82
N ASN A 30 -8.23 -25.88 -8.69
CA ASN A 30 -8.65 -26.38 -7.39
C ASN A 30 -9.21 -25.22 -6.56
N THR A 31 -10.31 -25.46 -5.86
CA THR A 31 -10.83 -24.50 -4.89
C THR A 31 -10.71 -25.10 -3.51
N GLY A 32 -9.97 -24.43 -2.62
CA GLY A 32 -9.99 -24.73 -1.20
C GLY A 32 -8.83 -24.17 -0.44
N ALA A 33 -8.18 -24.97 0.41
CA ALA A 33 -7.14 -24.50 1.30
C ALA A 33 -5.79 -25.17 1.05
N LEU A 34 -4.69 -24.41 1.15
CA LEU A 34 -3.31 -24.87 1.00
C LEU A 34 -2.46 -24.23 2.09
N TRP A 35 -1.60 -24.98 2.78
CA TRP A 35 -0.76 -24.43 3.85
C TRP A 35 0.74 -24.62 3.62
N VAL A 36 1.48 -23.62 4.07
CA VAL A 36 2.92 -23.49 3.91
C VAL A 36 3.56 -23.43 5.29
N LEU A 37 4.64 -24.18 5.49
CA LEU A 37 5.46 -24.08 6.71
C LEU A 37 6.38 -22.86 6.59
N ASN A 38 6.24 -21.87 7.47
CA ASN A 38 6.90 -20.57 7.31
C ASN A 38 8.44 -20.67 7.39
N GLN A 39 8.99 -21.61 8.18
CA GLN A 39 10.43 -21.79 8.33
C GLN A 39 11.09 -22.27 7.03
N SER A 40 10.47 -23.24 6.36
CA SER A 40 10.99 -23.80 5.11
C SER A 40 10.54 -22.96 3.90
N GLY A 41 9.35 -22.37 3.97
CA GLY A 41 8.67 -21.77 2.83
C GLY A 41 8.04 -22.79 1.89
N ARG A 42 7.91 -24.06 2.33
CA ARG A 42 7.42 -25.18 1.52
C ARG A 42 5.98 -25.53 1.84
N ILE A 43 5.28 -26.00 0.82
CA ILE A 43 3.89 -26.45 0.87
C ILE A 43 3.85 -27.79 1.61
N GLU A 44 3.10 -27.87 2.70
CA GLU A 44 3.01 -29.09 3.52
C GLU A 44 1.72 -29.88 3.26
N GLY A 45 0.69 -29.24 2.71
CA GLY A 45 -0.51 -29.90 2.26
C GLY A 45 -1.59 -28.95 1.76
N SER A 46 -2.67 -29.56 1.29
CA SER A 46 -3.89 -28.89 0.83
C SER A 46 -5.13 -29.72 1.19
N ASP A 47 -6.28 -29.05 1.22
CA ASP A 47 -7.60 -29.66 1.37
C ASP A 47 -8.58 -28.93 0.44
N TRP A 48 -8.89 -29.57 -0.69
CA TRP A 48 -9.79 -29.04 -1.72
C TRP A 48 -11.27 -29.30 -1.41
N THR A 49 -11.60 -29.93 -0.27
CA THR A 49 -12.99 -30.11 0.16
C THR A 49 -13.54 -28.89 0.88
N VAL A 50 -12.65 -27.97 1.30
CA VAL A 50 -13.00 -26.70 1.95
C VAL A 50 -13.35 -25.69 0.87
N GLY A 51 -14.63 -25.52 0.54
CA GLY A 51 -15.05 -24.56 -0.49
C GLY A 51 -14.52 -23.13 -0.25
N SER A 52 -14.41 -22.32 -1.31
CA SER A 52 -13.87 -20.95 -1.23
C SER A 52 -14.62 -20.03 -0.27
N ASP A 53 -15.91 -20.30 -0.04
CA ASP A 53 -16.79 -19.50 0.81
C ASP A 53 -17.31 -20.31 2.03
N ASP A 54 -16.77 -21.50 2.28
CA ASP A 54 -17.19 -22.40 3.37
C ASP A 54 -16.32 -22.21 4.62
N GLU A 55 -16.64 -21.15 5.39
CA GLU A 55 -15.93 -20.83 6.65
C GLU A 55 -16.01 -21.96 7.69
N ASP A 56 -17.12 -22.70 7.72
CA ASP A 56 -17.29 -23.81 8.67
C ASP A 56 -16.33 -24.97 8.35
N ALA A 57 -16.14 -25.29 7.06
CA ALA A 57 -15.14 -26.26 6.63
C ALA A 57 -13.71 -25.78 6.93
N LEU A 58 -13.45 -24.48 6.77
CA LEU A 58 -12.15 -23.88 7.10
C LEU A 58 -11.86 -23.98 8.60
N HIS A 59 -12.85 -23.68 9.46
CA HIS A 59 -12.75 -23.85 10.91
C HIS A 59 -12.49 -25.30 11.30
N ARG A 60 -13.23 -26.27 10.72
CA ARG A 60 -13.00 -27.70 10.95
C ARG A 60 -11.60 -28.15 10.54
N LEU A 61 -11.06 -27.62 9.44
CA LEU A 61 -9.70 -27.92 8.99
C LEU A 61 -8.66 -27.44 10.02
N ILE A 62 -8.81 -26.22 10.53
CA ILE A 62 -7.92 -25.63 11.53
C ILE A 62 -7.95 -26.45 12.83
N GLU A 63 -9.15 -26.82 13.29
CA GLU A 63 -9.33 -27.67 14.48
C GLU A 63 -8.72 -29.06 14.31
N ARG A 64 -8.97 -29.73 13.16
CA ARG A 64 -8.44 -31.07 12.86
C ARG A 64 -6.91 -31.11 12.86
N ASN A 65 -6.27 -30.03 12.40
CA ASN A 65 -4.81 -29.91 12.39
C ASN A 65 -4.23 -29.41 13.73
N GLY A 66 -5.08 -29.12 14.72
CA GLY A 66 -4.65 -28.63 16.04
C GLY A 66 -3.95 -27.27 15.98
N TRP A 67 -4.24 -26.47 14.95
CA TRP A 67 -3.62 -25.16 14.77
C TRP A 67 -4.31 -24.09 15.61
N THR A 68 -3.51 -23.17 16.12
CA THR A 68 -4.00 -21.96 16.78
C THR A 68 -3.84 -20.78 15.83
N ILE A 69 -4.94 -20.10 15.50
CA ILE A 69 -4.89 -18.94 14.60
C ILE A 69 -4.13 -17.80 15.28
N VAL A 70 -3.13 -17.27 14.60
CA VAL A 70 -2.41 -16.06 15.04
C VAL A 70 -3.36 -14.88 14.87
N GLY A 71 -3.76 -14.23 15.97
CA GLY A 71 -4.68 -13.09 15.98
C GLY A 71 -6.15 -13.42 16.27
N SER A 72 -6.50 -14.66 16.67
CA SER A 72 -7.85 -14.92 17.19
C SER A 72 -7.92 -14.66 18.70
N SER A 73 -8.85 -13.81 19.11
CA SER A 73 -9.15 -13.44 20.51
C SER A 73 -9.77 -14.58 21.34
N GLN A 74 -9.52 -15.84 21.00
CA GLN A 74 -10.15 -17.03 21.60
C GLN A 74 -9.19 -18.01 22.30
N VAL A 75 -7.96 -17.61 22.60
CA VAL A 75 -7.07 -18.44 23.43
C VAL A 75 -7.09 -17.94 24.87
N ASN A 76 -8.14 -18.31 25.62
CA ASN A 76 -8.08 -18.30 27.08
C ASN A 76 -7.23 -19.50 27.53
N GLY A 77 -5.92 -19.27 27.58
CA GLY A 77 -4.96 -20.23 28.11
C GLY A 77 -3.54 -19.86 27.72
N SER A 78 -2.62 -19.89 28.69
CA SER A 78 -1.17 -19.87 28.47
C SER A 78 -0.81 -20.52 27.14
N ALA A 79 -0.23 -19.76 26.20
CA ALA A 79 0.28 -20.29 24.95
C ALA A 79 1.28 -21.41 25.30
N ASP A 80 0.88 -22.66 25.10
CA ASP A 80 1.78 -23.78 25.22
C ASP A 80 2.84 -23.62 24.12
N PRO A 81 4.13 -23.41 24.45
CA PRO A 81 5.18 -23.21 23.46
C PRO A 81 5.42 -24.41 22.53
N LYS A 82 4.67 -25.51 22.73
CA LYS A 82 4.60 -26.70 21.86
C LYS A 82 3.46 -26.69 20.84
N LYS A 83 2.47 -25.80 20.92
CA LYS A 83 1.34 -25.76 19.95
C LYS A 83 1.73 -25.09 18.63
N GLN A 84 1.19 -25.62 17.53
CA GLN A 84 1.41 -25.10 16.17
C GLN A 84 0.49 -23.90 15.91
N THR A 85 0.98 -22.87 15.22
CA THR A 85 0.18 -21.67 14.90
C THR A 85 -0.04 -21.51 13.40
N VAL A 86 -1.11 -20.82 13.01
CA VAL A 86 -1.47 -20.59 11.60
C VAL A 86 -1.93 -19.16 11.34
N THR A 87 -1.45 -18.55 10.26
CA THR A 87 -1.99 -17.29 9.71
C THR A 87 -2.85 -17.62 8.50
N VAL A 88 -4.05 -17.04 8.37
CA VAL A 88 -4.96 -17.31 7.24
C VAL A 88 -4.90 -16.17 6.23
N VAL A 89 -4.73 -16.50 4.95
CA VAL A 89 -4.72 -15.57 3.81
C VAL A 89 -5.84 -15.96 2.85
N LYS A 90 -6.78 -15.05 2.59
CA LYS A 90 -7.92 -15.31 1.68
C LYS A 90 -7.65 -14.74 0.30
N GLY A 91 -7.82 -15.55 -0.75
CA GLY A 91 -7.50 -15.23 -2.13
C GLY A 91 -8.64 -14.59 -2.93
N GLY A 92 -9.34 -13.59 -2.37
CA GLY A 92 -10.42 -12.90 -3.10
C GLY A 92 -11.55 -13.83 -3.56
N ALA A 93 -11.90 -14.81 -2.72
CA ALA A 93 -12.96 -15.78 -2.96
C ALA A 93 -14.34 -15.12 -3.16
N GLY A 94 -15.10 -15.62 -4.15
CA GLY A 94 -16.47 -15.20 -4.47
C GLY A 94 -16.64 -14.63 -5.90
N ARG A 95 -17.88 -14.70 -6.43
CA ARG A 95 -18.27 -14.16 -7.75
C ARG A 95 -18.02 -12.65 -7.92
N GLU A 96 -17.79 -11.94 -6.80
CA GLU A 96 -17.62 -10.48 -6.74
C GLU A 96 -16.22 -9.99 -7.16
N ARG A 97 -15.16 -10.82 -7.05
CA ARG A 97 -13.77 -10.39 -7.35
C ARG A 97 -13.03 -11.24 -8.37
N ASN A 98 -13.49 -12.47 -8.61
CA ASN A 98 -12.84 -13.43 -9.50
C ASN A 98 -11.34 -13.59 -9.19
N GLY A 99 -11.00 -13.74 -7.91
CA GLY A 99 -9.63 -13.88 -7.41
C GLY A 99 -9.11 -15.31 -7.50
N PHE A 100 -7.81 -15.48 -7.83
CA PHE A 100 -7.14 -16.78 -7.83
C PHE A 100 -5.64 -16.67 -7.53
N PHE A 101 -5.09 -17.69 -6.88
CA PHE A 101 -3.66 -17.90 -6.75
C PHE A 101 -3.13 -18.59 -8.00
N PHE A 102 -2.01 -18.08 -8.52
CA PHE A 102 -1.28 -18.65 -9.65
C PHE A 102 0.20 -18.80 -9.28
N PRO A 103 0.95 -19.78 -9.83
CA PRO A 103 2.38 -19.86 -9.60
C PRO A 103 3.09 -18.56 -10.00
N GLY A 104 4.12 -18.19 -9.25
CA GLY A 104 4.95 -17.06 -9.60
C GLY A 104 5.62 -17.27 -10.97
N PHE A 105 5.71 -16.22 -11.76
CA PHE A 105 6.37 -16.28 -13.06
C PHE A 105 7.89 -16.41 -12.91
N ILE A 106 8.48 -17.08 -13.89
CA ILE A 106 9.92 -17.35 -13.96
C ILE A 106 10.48 -16.71 -15.23
N ASP A 107 11.26 -15.65 -15.04
CA ASP A 107 11.96 -14.99 -16.13
C ASP A 107 13.33 -15.65 -16.34
N THR A 108 13.45 -16.41 -17.43
CA THR A 108 14.63 -17.20 -17.72
C THR A 108 15.74 -16.41 -18.43
N HIS A 109 15.50 -15.13 -18.78
CA HIS A 109 16.50 -14.26 -19.38
C HIS A 109 16.10 -12.78 -19.30
N ILE A 110 16.87 -12.00 -18.54
CA ILE A 110 16.67 -10.55 -18.39
C ILE A 110 17.99 -9.80 -18.12
N HIS A 111 18.18 -8.63 -18.72
CA HIS A 111 19.32 -7.75 -18.45
C HIS A 111 18.97 -6.68 -17.43
N ALA A 112 19.44 -6.84 -16.18
CA ALA A 112 19.10 -5.93 -15.09
C ALA A 112 19.63 -4.51 -15.33
N SER A 113 20.85 -4.40 -15.85
CA SER A 113 21.58 -3.14 -16.08
C SER A 113 21.00 -2.32 -17.23
N GLN A 114 20.26 -2.97 -18.13
CA GLN A 114 19.71 -2.35 -19.33
C GLN A 114 18.23 -1.97 -19.19
N TYR A 115 17.60 -2.19 -18.03
CA TYR A 115 16.22 -1.75 -17.76
C TYR A 115 15.92 -0.27 -18.16
N PRO A 116 16.84 0.70 -18.01
CA PRO A 116 16.61 2.08 -18.46
C PRO A 116 16.41 2.25 -19.97
N ASN A 117 16.86 1.27 -20.78
CA ASN A 117 16.69 1.26 -22.23
C ASN A 117 15.33 0.67 -22.66
N ALA A 118 14.50 0.19 -21.73
CA ALA A 118 13.19 -0.34 -22.07
C ALA A 118 12.33 0.77 -22.72
N GLY A 119 11.92 0.56 -23.98
CA GLY A 119 10.98 1.43 -24.69
C GLY A 119 11.60 2.50 -25.60
N ILE A 120 12.93 2.57 -25.77
CA ILE A 120 13.60 3.58 -26.62
C ILE A 120 13.98 3.08 -28.04
N PHE A 121 13.20 2.17 -28.61
CA PHE A 121 13.39 1.57 -29.95
C PHE A 121 13.11 2.57 -31.10
N GLY A 122 13.64 2.32 -32.31
CA GLY A 122 13.13 3.05 -33.49
C GLY A 122 13.88 2.97 -34.83
N SER A 123 15.14 2.52 -34.91
CA SER A 123 15.85 2.46 -36.22
C SER A 123 17.10 1.57 -36.32
N SER A 124 17.52 0.89 -35.25
CA SER A 124 18.81 0.17 -35.18
C SER A 124 18.63 -1.35 -35.26
N THR A 125 19.58 -2.07 -35.87
CA THR A 125 19.68 -3.54 -35.79
C THR A 125 20.33 -3.97 -34.46
N LEU A 126 20.34 -5.28 -34.12
CA LEU A 126 20.94 -5.80 -32.88
C LEU A 126 22.39 -5.30 -32.65
N LEU A 127 23.27 -5.40 -33.65
CA LEU A 127 24.68 -5.01 -33.49
C LEU A 127 24.83 -3.49 -33.29
N ASP A 128 24.03 -2.69 -34.01
CA ASP A 128 24.01 -1.23 -33.84
C ASP A 128 23.43 -0.83 -32.47
N TRP A 129 22.43 -1.57 -31.99
CA TRP A 129 21.80 -1.37 -30.69
C TRP A 129 22.79 -1.56 -29.54
N LEU A 130 23.61 -2.61 -29.62
CA LEU A 130 24.64 -2.90 -28.62
C LEU A 130 25.61 -1.73 -28.45
N GLN A 131 26.14 -1.21 -29.57
CA GLN A 131 27.10 -0.11 -29.57
C GLN A 131 26.48 1.23 -29.14
N LYS A 132 25.24 1.49 -29.56
CA LYS A 132 24.60 2.79 -29.33
C LYS A 132 23.98 2.94 -27.94
N TYR A 133 23.42 1.86 -27.38
CA TYR A 133 22.62 1.92 -26.15
C TYR A 133 23.10 0.97 -25.05
N THR A 134 23.41 -0.29 -25.39
CA THR A 134 23.74 -1.30 -24.37
C THR A 134 25.08 -1.04 -23.69
N PHE A 135 26.19 -1.03 -24.45
CA PHE A 135 27.52 -0.88 -23.86
C PHE A 135 27.70 0.45 -23.12
N PRO A 136 27.23 1.61 -23.63
CA PRO A 136 27.31 2.86 -22.88
C PRO A 136 26.54 2.83 -21.54
N MET A 137 25.35 2.19 -21.52
CA MET A 137 24.56 2.09 -20.29
C MET A 137 25.27 1.20 -19.27
N GLU A 138 25.71 0.01 -19.67
CA GLU A 138 26.37 -0.92 -18.76
C GLU A 138 27.73 -0.43 -18.27
N LYS A 139 28.51 0.24 -19.14
CA LYS A 139 29.77 0.90 -18.76
C LYS A 139 29.57 1.89 -17.62
N SER A 140 28.45 2.61 -17.61
CA SER A 140 28.14 3.60 -16.56
C SER A 140 27.91 3.00 -15.16
N PHE A 141 27.98 1.68 -15.02
CA PHE A 141 27.89 0.96 -13.75
C PHE A 141 29.27 0.64 -13.16
N GLY A 142 30.35 1.02 -13.85
CA GLY A 142 31.71 1.03 -13.32
C GLY A 142 32.04 2.32 -12.56
N THR A 143 33.05 2.26 -11.70
CA THR A 143 33.66 3.41 -11.01
C THR A 143 35.07 3.66 -11.55
N ASP A 144 35.69 4.80 -11.21
CA ASP A 144 37.14 4.96 -11.36
C ASP A 144 37.86 3.82 -10.63
N SER A 145 38.97 3.33 -11.20
CA SER A 145 39.68 2.08 -10.88
C SER A 145 40.17 1.89 -9.43
N SER A 146 39.81 2.79 -8.51
CA SER A 146 40.18 2.77 -7.09
C SER A 146 39.01 2.54 -6.12
N SER A 147 37.78 2.29 -6.59
CA SER A 147 36.59 2.17 -5.75
C SER A 147 36.01 0.75 -5.74
N ASP A 148 35.94 0.14 -4.55
CA ASP A 148 35.35 -1.20 -4.31
C ASP A 148 33.81 -1.21 -4.29
N SER A 149 33.14 -0.09 -4.58
CA SER A 149 31.68 0.04 -4.51
C SER A 149 31.05 0.37 -5.86
N ALA A 150 29.83 -0.12 -6.08
CA ALA A 150 29.06 0.20 -7.28
C ALA A 150 28.57 1.67 -7.24
N PRO A 151 28.44 2.35 -8.39
CA PRO A 151 27.97 3.73 -8.43
C PRO A 151 26.49 3.83 -8.04
N PRO A 152 26.02 4.98 -7.51
CA PRO A 152 24.62 5.17 -7.11
C PRO A 152 23.60 4.85 -8.20
N LYS A 153 23.96 5.09 -9.46
CA LYS A 153 23.14 4.76 -10.64
C LYS A 153 22.78 3.27 -10.70
N ALA A 154 23.73 2.38 -10.40
CA ALA A 154 23.50 0.94 -10.39
C ALA A 154 22.46 0.55 -9.34
N HIS A 155 22.54 1.12 -8.14
CA HIS A 155 21.56 0.91 -7.08
C HIS A 155 20.16 1.35 -7.52
N THR A 156 20.02 2.55 -8.09
CA THR A 156 18.73 3.06 -8.58
C THR A 156 18.10 2.13 -9.61
N VAL A 157 18.88 1.67 -10.60
CA VAL A 157 18.38 0.81 -11.68
C VAL A 157 18.01 -0.58 -11.17
N TYR A 158 18.91 -1.23 -10.44
CA TYR A 158 18.67 -2.57 -9.91
C TYR A 158 17.50 -2.63 -8.93
N ASN A 159 17.39 -1.65 -8.02
CA ASN A 159 16.24 -1.59 -7.11
C ASN A 159 14.91 -1.39 -7.89
N ARG A 160 14.93 -0.61 -8.98
CA ARG A 160 13.75 -0.38 -9.82
C ARG A 160 13.32 -1.62 -10.60
N VAL A 161 14.25 -2.32 -11.26
CA VAL A 161 13.90 -3.51 -12.06
C VAL A 161 13.37 -4.63 -11.17
N ILE A 162 14.00 -4.91 -10.02
CA ILE A 162 13.52 -5.91 -9.06
C ILE A 162 12.10 -5.59 -8.60
N SER A 163 11.86 -4.33 -8.20
CA SER A 163 10.52 -3.88 -7.77
C SER A 163 9.49 -4.06 -8.88
N ARG A 164 9.87 -3.77 -10.12
CA ARG A 164 8.97 -3.86 -11.28
C ARG A 164 8.68 -5.31 -11.68
N THR A 165 9.67 -6.21 -11.66
CA THR A 165 9.45 -7.63 -11.96
C THR A 165 8.57 -8.29 -10.90
N LEU A 166 8.78 -7.96 -9.62
CA LEU A 166 7.93 -8.42 -8.52
C LEU A 166 6.50 -7.89 -8.65
N SER A 167 6.30 -6.64 -9.07
CA SER A 167 4.95 -6.10 -9.31
C SER A 167 4.20 -6.75 -10.46
N HIS A 168 4.91 -7.48 -11.33
CA HIS A 168 4.38 -8.27 -12.44
C HIS A 168 4.28 -9.76 -12.13
N GLY A 169 4.45 -10.17 -10.85
CA GLY A 169 4.34 -11.57 -10.45
C GLY A 169 5.58 -12.43 -10.71
N THR A 170 6.71 -11.84 -11.12
CA THR A 170 7.95 -12.58 -11.39
C THR A 170 8.70 -12.86 -10.09
N THR A 171 8.61 -14.10 -9.61
CA THR A 171 9.23 -14.57 -8.36
C THR A 171 10.68 -15.01 -8.54
N THR A 172 11.02 -15.47 -9.75
CA THR A 172 12.35 -15.98 -10.10
C THR A 172 12.87 -15.32 -11.38
N ALA A 173 14.13 -14.88 -11.39
CA ALA A 173 14.76 -14.29 -12.57
C ALA A 173 16.20 -14.76 -12.79
N ALA A 174 16.61 -15.00 -14.04
CA ALA A 174 18.00 -15.19 -14.43
C ALA A 174 18.56 -13.89 -15.02
N TYR A 175 19.35 -13.18 -14.23
CA TYR A 175 19.83 -11.84 -14.55
C TYR A 175 21.22 -11.86 -15.20
N TYR A 176 21.32 -11.12 -16.29
CA TYR A 176 22.57 -10.56 -16.79
C TYR A 176 22.83 -9.23 -16.06
N ALA A 177 24.02 -9.10 -15.47
CA ALA A 177 24.46 -7.88 -14.80
C ALA A 177 25.34 -7.01 -15.71
N THR A 178 26.61 -6.81 -15.35
CA THR A 178 27.63 -6.12 -16.14
C THR A 178 28.97 -6.85 -15.98
N ILE A 179 30.04 -6.39 -16.63
CA ILE A 179 31.40 -6.92 -16.39
C ILE A 179 31.94 -6.56 -15.00
N HIS A 180 31.37 -5.53 -14.34
CA HIS A 180 31.88 -5.02 -13.06
C HIS A 180 31.47 -5.91 -11.88
N VAL A 181 32.45 -6.34 -11.09
CA VAL A 181 32.24 -7.14 -9.87
C VAL A 181 31.38 -6.40 -8.84
N PRO A 182 31.67 -5.15 -8.43
CA PRO A 182 30.88 -4.47 -7.39
C PRO A 182 29.41 -4.29 -7.77
N ALA A 183 29.13 -3.93 -9.02
CA ALA A 183 27.76 -3.78 -9.51
C ALA A 183 27.01 -5.12 -9.53
N THR A 184 27.67 -6.21 -9.92
CA THR A 184 27.06 -7.54 -9.93
C THR A 184 26.77 -8.04 -8.51
N CYS A 185 27.70 -7.83 -7.58
CA CYS A 185 27.49 -8.15 -6.16
C CYS A 185 26.33 -7.34 -5.57
N LEU A 186 26.22 -6.04 -5.90
CA LEU A 186 25.10 -5.20 -5.48
C LEU A 186 23.75 -5.76 -5.95
N LEU A 187 23.64 -6.21 -7.21
CA LEU A 187 22.41 -6.83 -7.71
C LEU A 187 22.03 -8.07 -6.88
N ALA A 188 23.00 -8.93 -6.57
CA ALA A 188 22.78 -10.10 -5.73
C ALA A 188 22.28 -9.72 -4.32
N SER A 189 22.91 -8.72 -3.69
CA SER A 189 22.48 -8.20 -2.37
C SER A 189 21.04 -7.69 -2.42
N LEU A 190 20.70 -6.88 -3.43
CA LEU A 190 19.36 -6.29 -3.57
C LEU A 190 18.29 -7.37 -3.82
N CYS A 191 18.55 -8.37 -4.67
CA CYS A 191 17.62 -9.49 -4.86
C CYS A 191 17.39 -10.27 -3.56
N HIS A 192 18.47 -10.57 -2.81
CA HIS A 192 18.39 -11.26 -1.53
C HIS A 192 17.56 -10.46 -0.50
N GLN A 193 17.87 -9.17 -0.38
CA GLN A 193 17.22 -8.20 0.51
C GLN A 193 15.71 -8.09 0.22
N ARG A 194 15.35 -7.94 -1.06
CA ARG A 194 13.96 -7.86 -1.55
C ARG A 194 13.25 -9.21 -1.54
N GLY A 195 13.95 -10.31 -1.29
CA GLY A 195 13.41 -11.67 -1.23
C GLY A 195 13.06 -12.28 -2.59
N GLN A 196 13.61 -11.76 -3.70
CA GLN A 196 13.41 -12.36 -5.03
C GLN A 196 14.38 -13.53 -5.21
N ARG A 197 13.90 -14.65 -5.78
CA ARG A 197 14.79 -15.75 -6.20
C ARG A 197 15.52 -15.33 -7.46
N ALA A 198 16.84 -15.47 -7.51
CA ALA A 198 17.61 -15.00 -8.65
C ALA A 198 18.85 -15.82 -8.96
N PHE A 199 19.11 -16.00 -10.25
CA PHE A 199 20.39 -16.46 -10.77
C PHE A 199 21.17 -15.24 -11.24
N ILE A 200 22.29 -14.94 -10.59
CA ILE A 200 23.07 -13.71 -10.85
C ILE A 200 24.38 -14.04 -11.54
N GLY A 201 24.58 -13.47 -12.72
CA GLY A 201 25.77 -13.67 -13.52
C GLY A 201 26.46 -12.38 -13.90
N ARG A 202 27.76 -12.32 -13.58
CA ARG A 202 28.67 -11.31 -14.13
C ARG A 202 28.85 -11.58 -15.61
N VAL A 203 28.68 -10.55 -16.42
CA VAL A 203 28.90 -10.67 -17.86
C VAL A 203 30.41 -10.82 -18.13
N CYS A 204 30.79 -11.80 -18.96
CA CYS A 204 32.16 -12.02 -19.39
C CYS A 204 32.34 -11.61 -20.85
N MET A 205 33.34 -10.77 -21.12
CA MET A 205 33.62 -10.23 -22.46
C MET A 205 35.10 -9.82 -22.56
N ASP A 206 35.97 -10.60 -23.22
CA ASP A 206 37.42 -10.33 -23.32
C ASP A 206 37.95 -10.23 -24.76
N ASN A 207 37.10 -10.35 -25.79
CA ASN A 207 37.56 -10.34 -27.17
C ASN A 207 37.74 -8.91 -27.71
N PRO A 208 38.99 -8.39 -27.83
CA PRO A 208 39.23 -7.02 -28.30
C PRO A 208 38.86 -6.81 -29.77
N ALA A 209 38.66 -7.88 -30.55
CA ALA A 209 38.26 -7.76 -31.95
C ALA A 209 36.80 -7.28 -32.13
N PHE A 210 35.97 -7.39 -31.08
CA PHE A 210 34.56 -7.03 -31.14
C PHE A 210 34.13 -6.10 -30.01
N CYS A 211 34.68 -6.25 -28.81
CA CYS A 211 34.29 -5.43 -27.68
C CYS A 211 34.78 -3.96 -27.81
N PRO A 212 34.07 -2.99 -27.21
CA PRO A 212 34.57 -1.61 -27.13
C PRO A 212 35.89 -1.53 -26.36
N GLU A 213 36.82 -0.69 -26.83
CA GLU A 213 38.17 -0.51 -26.22
C GLU A 213 38.11 -0.14 -24.73
N ASP A 214 37.04 0.52 -24.30
CA ASP A 214 36.85 1.01 -22.94
C ASP A 214 35.79 0.22 -22.13
N TYR A 215 35.34 -0.93 -22.63
CA TYR A 215 34.35 -1.78 -21.98
C TYR A 215 34.51 -3.27 -22.32
N HIS A 216 35.56 -3.90 -21.78
CA HIS A 216 35.83 -5.34 -21.82
C HIS A 216 36.80 -5.74 -20.70
N ASP A 217 36.92 -7.04 -20.47
CA ASP A 217 37.92 -7.64 -19.58
C ASP A 217 39.28 -7.64 -20.28
N GLU A 218 40.37 -7.29 -19.57
CA GLU A 218 41.69 -7.16 -20.19
C GLU A 218 42.23 -8.51 -20.70
N SER A 219 41.77 -9.63 -20.11
CA SER A 219 42.15 -10.97 -20.52
C SER A 219 41.13 -12.04 -20.08
N SER A 220 41.22 -13.22 -20.70
CA SER A 220 40.48 -14.42 -20.28
C SER A 220 40.73 -14.78 -18.82
N ALA A 221 41.97 -14.67 -18.34
CA ALA A 221 42.35 -14.96 -16.95
C ALA A 221 41.66 -14.00 -15.96
N GLU A 222 41.62 -12.70 -16.28
CA GLU A 222 40.89 -11.72 -15.48
C GLU A 222 39.38 -12.02 -15.47
N SER A 223 38.80 -12.30 -16.64
CA SER A 223 37.37 -12.61 -16.75
C SER A 223 36.96 -13.79 -15.88
N ILE A 224 37.77 -14.86 -15.85
CA ILE A 224 37.55 -16.04 -15.02
C ILE A 224 37.70 -15.70 -13.53
N SER A 225 38.74 -14.95 -13.15
CA SER A 225 38.99 -14.55 -11.76
C SER A 225 37.90 -13.63 -11.19
N ALA A 226 37.45 -12.64 -11.97
CA ALA A 226 36.36 -11.75 -11.59
C ALA A 226 35.04 -12.50 -11.45
N THR A 227 34.78 -13.49 -12.32
CA THR A 227 33.61 -14.36 -12.23
C THR A 227 33.65 -15.23 -10.97
N GLN A 228 34.81 -15.81 -10.65
CA GLN A 228 35.02 -16.54 -9.40
C GLN A 228 34.74 -15.67 -8.16
N THR A 229 35.17 -14.41 -8.17
CA THR A 229 34.92 -13.46 -7.07
C THR A 229 33.42 -13.24 -6.83
N VAL A 230 32.63 -13.09 -7.89
CA VAL A 230 31.16 -12.98 -7.78
C VAL A 230 30.53 -14.28 -7.31
N ILE A 231 31.00 -15.43 -7.79
CA ILE A 231 30.51 -16.74 -7.32
C ILE A 231 30.72 -16.89 -5.81
N ASP A 232 31.90 -16.54 -5.32
CA ASP A 232 32.23 -16.61 -3.89
C ASP A 232 31.38 -15.63 -3.08
N TYR A 233 31.16 -14.41 -3.58
CA TYR A 233 30.27 -13.44 -2.94
C TYR A 233 28.84 -13.98 -2.81
N VAL A 234 28.26 -14.51 -3.89
CA VAL A 234 26.90 -15.05 -3.91
C VAL A 234 26.77 -16.25 -2.95
N LYS A 235 27.74 -17.16 -2.95
CA LYS A 235 27.76 -18.31 -2.03
C LYS A 235 27.91 -17.88 -0.56
N ASN A 236 28.62 -16.80 -0.28
CA ASN A 236 28.70 -16.24 1.07
C ASN A 236 27.41 -15.53 1.48
N LEU A 237 26.74 -14.84 0.54
CA LEU A 237 25.48 -14.14 0.77
C LEU A 237 24.34 -15.13 1.09
N ASP A 238 24.25 -16.24 0.35
CA ASP A 238 23.25 -17.29 0.56
C ASP A 238 23.90 -18.69 0.48
N PRO A 239 24.52 -19.17 1.57
CA PRO A 239 25.26 -20.43 1.58
C PRO A 239 24.44 -21.68 1.26
N LYS A 240 23.11 -21.60 1.43
CA LYS A 240 22.19 -22.69 1.11
C LYS A 240 21.63 -22.59 -0.31
N GLY A 241 21.92 -21.50 -1.02
CA GLY A 241 21.36 -21.19 -2.33
C GLY A 241 19.82 -21.19 -2.31
N LYS A 242 19.20 -20.73 -1.21
CA LYS A 242 17.75 -20.78 -1.05
C LYS A 242 17.05 -19.77 -1.95
N LEU A 243 17.63 -18.61 -2.18
CA LEU A 243 17.10 -17.51 -2.98
C LEU A 243 18.08 -17.11 -4.09
N ILE A 244 19.37 -16.97 -3.79
CA ILE A 244 20.35 -16.47 -4.77
C ILE A 244 21.32 -17.58 -5.17
N ALA A 245 21.51 -17.76 -6.47
CA ALA A 245 22.46 -18.70 -7.04
C ALA A 245 23.38 -18.01 -8.06
N PRO A 246 24.66 -18.37 -8.14
CA PRO A 246 25.53 -17.85 -9.19
C PRO A 246 25.29 -18.57 -10.52
N ILE A 247 25.46 -17.85 -11.63
CA ILE A 247 25.36 -18.38 -12.99
C ILE A 247 26.50 -17.82 -13.87
N VAL A 248 27.27 -18.70 -14.51
CA VAL A 248 28.37 -18.32 -15.39
C VAL A 248 27.81 -17.71 -16.68
N THR A 249 28.26 -16.51 -17.04
CA THR A 249 27.57 -15.68 -18.05
C THR A 249 28.53 -15.09 -19.08
N PRO A 250 29.08 -15.91 -20.00
CA PRO A 250 29.64 -15.38 -21.24
C PRO A 250 28.52 -14.68 -22.01
N ARG A 251 28.70 -13.40 -22.38
CA ARG A 251 27.61 -12.66 -23.03
C ARG A 251 27.11 -13.42 -24.25
N PHE A 252 28.02 -13.65 -25.18
CA PHE A 252 27.82 -14.42 -26.41
C PHE A 252 29.19 -14.69 -27.06
N ALA A 253 29.28 -15.68 -27.95
CA ALA A 253 30.57 -16.11 -28.53
C ALA A 253 31.41 -14.96 -29.13
N PRO A 254 30.86 -13.99 -29.89
CA PRO A 254 31.65 -12.90 -30.47
C PRO A 254 32.45 -12.05 -29.46
N THR A 255 31.96 -11.89 -28.24
CA THR A 255 32.64 -11.07 -27.21
C THR A 255 33.66 -11.84 -26.37
N CYS A 256 33.82 -13.14 -26.58
CA CYS A 256 34.70 -13.97 -25.76
C CYS A 256 35.77 -14.64 -26.62
N SER A 257 37.03 -14.61 -26.17
CA SER A 257 38.09 -15.42 -26.76
C SER A 257 37.82 -16.91 -26.54
N CYS A 258 38.43 -17.78 -27.37
CA CYS A 258 38.35 -19.23 -27.17
C CYS A 258 38.84 -19.65 -25.78
N ASP A 259 39.89 -19.00 -25.26
CA ASP A 259 40.45 -19.29 -23.94
C ASP A 259 39.48 -18.89 -22.82
N ALA A 260 38.78 -17.76 -22.94
CA ALA A 260 37.75 -17.37 -21.99
C ALA A 260 36.58 -18.34 -22.00
N LEU A 261 36.07 -18.72 -23.18
CA LEU A 261 34.95 -19.68 -23.29
C LEU A 261 35.31 -21.03 -22.65
N ALA A 262 36.47 -21.61 -23.00
CA ALA A 262 36.92 -22.88 -22.45
C ALA A 262 37.18 -22.80 -20.93
N GLY A 263 37.79 -21.70 -20.47
CA GLY A 263 38.06 -21.49 -19.04
C GLY A 263 36.79 -21.30 -18.21
N LEU A 264 35.77 -20.60 -18.73
CA LEU A 264 34.47 -20.47 -18.08
C LEU A 264 33.72 -21.81 -18.01
N GLY A 265 33.82 -22.65 -19.04
CA GLY A 265 33.29 -24.02 -19.03
C GLY A 265 33.95 -24.90 -17.95
N GLN A 266 35.28 -24.84 -17.85
CA GLN A 266 36.04 -25.53 -16.80
C GLN A 266 35.69 -25.01 -15.39
N LEU A 267 35.56 -23.69 -15.23
CA LEU A 267 35.15 -23.06 -13.97
C LEU A 267 33.78 -23.57 -13.53
N ALA A 268 32.78 -23.56 -14.43
CA ALA A 268 31.44 -24.07 -14.13
C ALA A 268 31.45 -25.55 -13.71
N ALA A 269 32.26 -26.37 -14.39
CA ALA A 269 32.41 -27.80 -14.11
C ALA A 269 33.15 -28.11 -12.80
N SER A 270 33.98 -27.20 -12.29
CA SER A 270 34.79 -27.40 -11.08
C SER A 270 33.98 -27.44 -9.77
N TYR A 271 32.70 -27.06 -9.79
CA TYR A 271 31.82 -27.07 -8.63
C TYR A 271 30.92 -28.31 -8.60
N THR A 272 30.48 -28.69 -7.39
CA THR A 272 29.56 -29.81 -7.18
C THR A 272 28.31 -29.33 -6.41
N PRO A 273 27.10 -29.37 -7.01
CA PRO A 273 26.86 -29.62 -8.43
C PRO A 273 27.47 -28.52 -9.33
N SER A 274 27.69 -28.83 -10.62
CA SER A 274 28.22 -27.87 -11.59
C SER A 274 27.34 -26.63 -11.67
N LEU A 275 27.93 -25.46 -11.90
CA LEU A 275 27.18 -24.20 -11.93
C LEU A 275 26.26 -24.10 -13.15
N HIS A 276 25.25 -23.25 -13.04
CA HIS A 276 24.46 -22.86 -14.20
C HIS A 276 25.30 -22.04 -15.17
N ILE A 277 24.91 -22.08 -16.44
CA ILE A 277 25.50 -21.26 -17.50
C ILE A 277 24.36 -20.55 -18.23
N GLN A 278 24.53 -19.28 -18.58
CA GLN A 278 23.62 -18.58 -19.50
C GLN A 278 24.43 -17.86 -20.58
N THR A 279 23.93 -17.90 -21.83
CA THR A 279 24.51 -17.16 -22.96
C THR A 279 23.45 -16.90 -24.04
N HIS A 280 23.73 -16.02 -25.00
CA HIS A 280 22.87 -15.82 -26.18
C HIS A 280 23.24 -16.81 -27.28
N ILE A 281 22.26 -17.22 -28.10
CA ILE A 281 22.52 -18.05 -29.28
C ILE A 281 21.56 -17.73 -30.43
N SER A 282 22.14 -17.63 -31.63
CA SER A 282 21.42 -17.57 -32.91
C SER A 282 20.20 -16.66 -32.90
N GLU A 283 20.37 -15.44 -32.37
CA GLU A 283 19.30 -14.45 -32.30
C GLU A 283 19.11 -13.78 -33.67
N ASN A 284 20.21 -13.34 -34.29
CA ASN A 284 20.18 -12.63 -35.57
C ASN A 284 21.02 -13.35 -36.64
N LYS A 285 20.62 -13.25 -37.91
CA LYS A 285 21.37 -13.85 -39.03
C LYS A 285 22.78 -13.24 -39.20
N SER A 286 22.93 -11.95 -38.95
CA SER A 286 24.22 -11.25 -39.00
C SER A 286 25.17 -11.74 -37.90
N GLU A 287 24.63 -11.92 -36.69
CA GLU A 287 25.34 -12.53 -35.56
C GLU A 287 25.79 -13.96 -35.88
N VAL A 288 24.91 -14.80 -36.45
CA VAL A 288 25.28 -16.18 -36.87
C VAL A 288 26.41 -16.19 -37.89
N ALA A 289 26.40 -15.25 -38.85
CA ALA A 289 27.47 -15.13 -39.84
C ALA A 289 28.80 -14.71 -39.18
N LEU A 290 28.76 -13.77 -38.24
CA LEU A 290 29.93 -13.31 -37.49
C LEU A 290 30.56 -14.43 -36.67
N VAL A 291 29.76 -15.29 -36.02
CA VAL A 291 30.28 -16.44 -35.28
C VAL A 291 31.02 -17.41 -36.21
N LYS A 292 30.47 -17.69 -37.40
CA LYS A 292 31.16 -18.53 -38.38
C LYS A 292 32.47 -17.94 -38.85
N GLU A 293 32.56 -16.61 -38.96
CA GLU A 293 33.80 -15.92 -39.32
C GLU A 293 34.85 -16.02 -38.20
N LEU A 294 34.47 -15.69 -36.96
CA LEU A 294 35.38 -15.66 -35.82
C LEU A 294 35.87 -17.05 -35.38
N PHE A 295 35.06 -18.10 -35.59
CA PHE A 295 35.34 -19.45 -35.10
C PHE A 295 35.55 -20.48 -36.23
N ALA A 296 36.28 -20.07 -37.27
CA ALA A 296 36.77 -20.95 -38.35
C ALA A 296 35.70 -21.83 -39.02
N GLY A 297 34.47 -21.30 -39.17
CA GLY A 297 33.36 -21.99 -39.82
C GLY A 297 32.52 -22.90 -38.91
N SER A 298 32.84 -23.01 -37.61
CA SER A 298 32.01 -23.73 -36.64
C SER A 298 30.59 -23.16 -36.55
N SER A 299 29.60 -24.03 -36.30
CA SER A 299 28.24 -23.58 -35.99
C SER A 299 28.18 -22.95 -34.59
N TYR A 300 27.14 -22.17 -34.32
CA TYR A 300 27.06 -21.42 -33.07
C TYR A 300 26.96 -22.35 -31.86
N ALA A 301 26.14 -23.40 -31.96
CA ALA A 301 26.05 -24.41 -30.90
C ALA A 301 27.37 -25.19 -30.73
N GLN A 302 28.12 -25.45 -31.81
CA GLN A 302 29.39 -26.18 -31.73
C GLN A 302 30.44 -25.39 -30.95
N VAL A 303 30.51 -24.07 -31.11
CA VAL A 303 31.44 -23.21 -30.35
C VAL A 303 31.24 -23.39 -28.84
N TYR A 304 29.99 -23.44 -28.38
CA TYR A 304 29.69 -23.68 -26.97
C TYR A 304 29.90 -25.14 -26.54
N ASP A 305 29.69 -26.12 -27.43
CA ASP A 305 29.95 -27.53 -27.14
C ASP A 305 31.44 -27.80 -26.93
N ASP A 306 32.29 -27.28 -27.83
CA ASP A 306 33.75 -27.43 -27.79
C ASP A 306 34.34 -26.81 -26.51
N ALA A 307 33.74 -25.72 -26.03
CA ALA A 307 34.11 -25.05 -24.79
C ALA A 307 33.57 -25.73 -23.52
N GLY A 308 32.76 -26.79 -23.64
CA GLY A 308 32.11 -27.45 -22.51
C GLY A 308 31.00 -26.61 -21.85
N LEU A 309 30.46 -25.62 -22.57
CA LEU A 309 29.42 -24.72 -22.08
C LEU A 309 28.00 -25.23 -22.36
N LEU A 310 27.82 -26.23 -23.22
CA LEU A 310 26.52 -26.91 -23.40
C LEU A 310 26.35 -28.04 -22.40
N THR A 311 25.54 -27.78 -21.37
CA THR A 311 25.28 -28.70 -20.27
C THR A 311 23.79 -28.77 -19.96
N PRO A 312 23.34 -29.74 -19.15
CA PRO A 312 21.96 -29.77 -18.64
C PRO A 312 21.55 -28.52 -17.84
N ARG A 313 22.49 -27.69 -17.40
CA ARG A 313 22.25 -26.44 -16.64
C ARG A 313 22.51 -25.17 -17.47
N THR A 314 22.58 -25.31 -18.79
CA THR A 314 22.79 -24.19 -19.71
C THR A 314 21.46 -23.61 -20.19
N ILE A 315 21.34 -22.28 -20.13
CA ILE A 315 20.21 -21.50 -20.62
C ILE A 315 20.67 -20.70 -21.85
N LEU A 316 20.05 -21.00 -22.99
CA LEU A 316 20.35 -20.38 -24.28
C LEU A 316 19.26 -19.37 -24.64
N ALA A 317 19.57 -18.08 -24.63
CA ALA A 317 18.61 -17.04 -24.98
C ALA A 317 18.35 -16.98 -26.49
N HIS A 318 17.11 -16.69 -26.87
CA HIS A 318 16.60 -16.48 -28.22
C HIS A 318 16.39 -17.74 -29.07
N ALA A 319 17.47 -18.38 -29.53
CA ALA A 319 17.44 -19.57 -30.38
C ALA A 319 16.55 -19.45 -31.63
N VAL A 320 16.54 -18.27 -32.28
CA VAL A 320 15.64 -17.97 -33.40
C VAL A 320 16.06 -18.74 -34.67
N HIS A 321 17.37 -18.77 -34.95
CA HIS A 321 17.91 -19.29 -36.21
C HIS A 321 18.69 -20.61 -36.04
N LEU A 322 18.37 -21.42 -35.03
CA LEU A 322 19.01 -22.73 -34.87
C LEU A 322 18.69 -23.66 -36.04
N THR A 323 19.74 -24.20 -36.66
CA THR A 323 19.62 -25.27 -37.67
C THR A 323 19.14 -26.58 -37.05
N ALA A 324 18.68 -27.54 -37.85
CA ALA A 324 18.21 -28.83 -37.35
C ALA A 324 19.33 -29.61 -36.63
N GLU A 325 20.56 -29.50 -37.13
CA GLU A 325 21.75 -30.10 -36.56
C GLU A 325 22.10 -29.46 -35.22
N GLU A 326 22.03 -28.13 -35.12
CA GLU A 326 22.26 -27.42 -33.84
C GLU A 326 21.17 -27.75 -32.81
N ARG A 327 19.90 -27.89 -33.21
CA ARG A 327 18.83 -28.33 -32.31
C ARG A 327 19.07 -29.75 -31.80
N ALA A 328 19.48 -30.66 -32.67
CA ALA A 328 19.85 -32.02 -32.27
C ALA A 328 21.02 -32.04 -31.28
N LEU A 329 22.03 -31.19 -31.49
CA LEU A 329 23.16 -31.02 -30.57
C LEU A 329 22.70 -30.48 -29.21
N VAL A 330 21.96 -29.37 -29.19
CA VAL A 330 21.38 -28.77 -27.97
C VAL A 330 20.57 -29.82 -27.18
N LYS A 331 19.72 -30.59 -27.88
CA LYS A 331 18.96 -31.69 -27.28
C LYS A 331 19.86 -32.77 -26.69
N SER A 332 20.89 -33.21 -27.41
CA SER A 332 21.81 -34.26 -26.96
C SER A 332 22.58 -33.88 -25.69
N ARG A 333 22.82 -32.58 -25.48
CA ARG A 333 23.45 -32.04 -24.26
C ARG A 333 22.47 -31.68 -23.15
N ASN A 334 21.17 -31.79 -23.43
CA ASN A 334 20.07 -31.35 -22.56
C ASN A 334 20.15 -29.85 -22.17
N ALA A 335 20.77 -29.02 -23.01
CA ALA A 335 20.72 -27.58 -22.82
C ALA A 335 19.28 -27.05 -23.07
N LYS A 336 18.93 -25.95 -22.42
CA LYS A 336 17.59 -25.38 -22.43
C LYS A 336 17.55 -24.05 -23.16
N VAL A 337 16.35 -23.63 -23.59
CA VAL A 337 16.14 -22.39 -24.33
C VAL A 337 15.29 -21.40 -23.53
N SER A 338 15.71 -20.14 -23.53
CA SER A 338 14.88 -19.00 -23.11
C SER A 338 14.31 -18.30 -24.35
N HIS A 339 13.03 -18.52 -24.60
CA HIS A 339 12.32 -17.88 -25.71
C HIS A 339 11.96 -16.43 -25.34
N CYS A 340 12.53 -15.46 -26.07
CA CYS A 340 12.40 -14.03 -25.78
C CYS A 340 11.59 -13.28 -26.87
N PRO A 341 10.29 -13.59 -27.04
CA PRO A 341 9.51 -13.15 -28.21
C PRO A 341 9.34 -11.63 -28.32
N ALA A 342 9.21 -10.92 -27.19
CA ALA A 342 9.06 -9.47 -27.20
C ALA A 342 10.30 -8.78 -27.80
N SER A 343 11.49 -9.20 -27.38
CA SER A 343 12.76 -8.69 -27.91
C SER A 343 12.97 -9.08 -29.37
N ASN A 344 12.76 -10.35 -29.70
CA ASN A 344 12.92 -10.86 -31.06
C ASN A 344 12.11 -10.06 -32.09
N ASN A 345 10.89 -9.64 -31.70
CA ASN A 345 10.01 -8.81 -32.52
C ASN A 345 10.51 -7.35 -32.57
N ALA A 346 10.87 -6.76 -31.44
CA ALA A 346 11.28 -5.36 -31.34
C ALA A 346 12.59 -5.05 -32.07
N LEU A 347 13.55 -5.99 -32.06
CA LEU A 347 14.85 -5.84 -32.74
C LEU A 347 14.86 -6.39 -34.18
N GLY A 348 13.74 -6.95 -34.65
CA GLY A 348 13.65 -7.54 -35.98
C GLY A 348 14.53 -8.80 -36.16
N SER A 349 14.82 -9.51 -35.07
CA SER A 349 15.66 -10.70 -35.04
C SER A 349 15.00 -11.88 -35.76
N GLY A 350 13.67 -12.02 -35.65
CA GLY A 350 12.87 -13.01 -36.39
C GLY A 350 11.85 -13.76 -35.53
N LEU A 351 11.20 -14.76 -36.12
CA LEU A 351 10.16 -15.56 -35.47
C LEU A 351 10.74 -16.90 -35.02
N CYS A 352 10.97 -17.09 -33.72
CA CYS A 352 11.46 -18.36 -33.18
C CYS A 352 10.39 -19.45 -33.35
N PRO A 353 10.70 -20.60 -33.99
CA PRO A 353 9.77 -21.71 -34.17
C PRO A 353 9.68 -22.57 -32.88
N VAL A 354 9.18 -21.97 -31.79
CA VAL A 354 9.19 -22.57 -30.44
C VAL A 354 8.51 -23.94 -30.38
N ARG A 355 7.43 -24.18 -31.14
CA ARG A 355 6.80 -25.51 -31.25
C ARG A 355 7.78 -26.56 -31.76
N THR A 356 8.56 -26.25 -32.80
CA THR A 356 9.57 -27.16 -33.33
C THR A 356 10.62 -27.51 -32.26
N LEU A 357 11.03 -26.54 -31.43
CA LEU A 357 11.95 -26.81 -30.31
C LEU A 357 11.35 -27.81 -29.31
N LEU A 358 10.08 -27.61 -28.95
CA LEU A 358 9.36 -28.49 -28.03
C LEU A 358 9.19 -29.91 -28.60
N ASP A 359 8.88 -30.02 -29.90
CA ASP A 359 8.72 -31.30 -30.60
C ASP A 359 10.04 -32.07 -30.72
N ASP A 360 11.16 -31.35 -30.87
CA ASP A 360 12.52 -31.89 -30.80
C ASP A 360 12.91 -32.30 -29.34
N GLY A 361 12.02 -32.05 -28.38
CA GLY A 361 12.19 -32.37 -26.96
C GLY A 361 13.12 -31.41 -26.22
N ILE A 362 13.40 -30.23 -26.78
CA ILE A 362 14.20 -29.20 -26.11
C ILE A 362 13.32 -28.48 -25.08
N VAL A 363 13.83 -28.36 -23.85
CA VAL A 363 13.13 -27.67 -22.77
C VAL A 363 13.21 -26.16 -23.01
N ALA A 364 12.05 -25.49 -22.95
CA ALA A 364 11.95 -24.05 -23.14
C ALA A 364 11.18 -23.35 -22.01
N GLY A 365 11.53 -22.08 -21.79
CA GLY A 365 10.84 -21.14 -20.91
C GLY A 365 10.78 -19.76 -21.56
N LEU A 366 10.22 -18.77 -20.86
CA LEU A 366 10.11 -17.40 -21.37
C LEU A 366 11.17 -16.49 -20.76
N GLY A 367 11.70 -15.57 -21.57
CA GLY A 367 12.57 -14.48 -21.15
C GLY A 367 12.00 -13.15 -21.59
N THR A 368 12.12 -12.12 -20.74
CA THR A 368 11.68 -10.76 -21.12
C THR A 368 12.72 -10.05 -21.98
N ASP A 369 14.00 -10.34 -21.76
CA ASP A 369 15.13 -9.68 -22.38
C ASP A 369 15.02 -8.13 -22.31
N VAL A 370 14.63 -7.59 -21.15
CA VAL A 370 14.39 -6.15 -21.00
C VAL A 370 15.58 -5.33 -21.52
N SER A 371 15.27 -4.37 -22.41
CA SER A 371 16.16 -3.56 -23.25
C SER A 371 15.90 -3.89 -24.71
N GLY A 372 16.19 -5.13 -25.15
CA GLY A 372 15.71 -5.63 -26.43
C GLY A 372 14.19 -5.80 -26.42
N GLY A 373 13.65 -6.32 -25.31
CA GLY A 373 12.23 -6.33 -24.99
C GLY A 373 11.78 -5.03 -24.31
N TYR A 374 10.58 -4.57 -24.66
CA TYR A 374 9.99 -3.33 -24.13
C TYR A 374 9.27 -3.47 -22.79
N SER A 375 9.05 -4.71 -22.33
CA SER A 375 8.21 -5.01 -21.16
C SER A 375 8.92 -5.93 -20.17
N PRO A 376 8.91 -5.62 -18.86
CA PRO A 376 9.44 -6.51 -17.81
C PRO A 376 8.45 -7.61 -17.40
N SER A 377 7.40 -7.84 -18.18
CA SER A 377 6.31 -8.76 -17.86
C SER A 377 6.45 -10.10 -18.57
N ILE A 378 6.50 -11.19 -17.80
CA ILE A 378 6.40 -12.55 -18.37
C ILE A 378 5.00 -12.82 -18.93
N LEU A 379 3.95 -12.20 -18.38
CA LEU A 379 2.59 -12.28 -18.96
C LEU A 379 2.56 -11.68 -20.37
N GLU A 380 3.27 -10.57 -20.60
CA GLU A 380 3.43 -10.00 -21.95
C GLU A 380 4.25 -10.93 -22.85
N SER A 381 5.34 -11.51 -22.31
CA SER A 381 6.15 -12.48 -23.06
C SER A 381 5.33 -13.71 -23.47
N ALA A 382 4.39 -14.16 -22.63
CA ALA A 382 3.46 -15.25 -22.96
C ALA A 382 2.51 -14.87 -24.11
N ARG A 383 1.96 -13.65 -24.12
CA ARG A 383 1.17 -13.14 -25.26
C ARG A 383 1.99 -13.13 -26.54
N GLN A 384 3.19 -12.57 -26.48
CA GLN A 384 4.07 -12.47 -27.63
C GLN A 384 4.45 -13.86 -28.15
N ALA A 385 4.68 -14.85 -27.29
CA ALA A 385 4.91 -16.24 -27.70
C ALA A 385 3.72 -16.80 -28.48
N CYS A 386 2.49 -16.61 -27.99
CA CYS A 386 1.28 -17.01 -28.71
C CYS A 386 1.16 -16.30 -30.07
N LEU A 387 1.42 -14.99 -30.14
CA LEU A 387 1.33 -14.23 -31.40
C LEU A 387 2.41 -14.64 -32.41
N VAL A 388 3.65 -14.78 -31.97
CA VAL A 388 4.77 -15.25 -32.81
C VAL A 388 4.46 -16.63 -33.39
N SER A 389 3.94 -17.56 -32.58
CA SER A 389 3.59 -18.90 -33.04
C SER A 389 2.55 -18.91 -34.17
N ARG A 390 1.59 -17.97 -34.13
CA ARG A 390 0.59 -17.78 -35.19
C ARG A 390 1.19 -17.17 -36.46
N LEU A 391 2.14 -16.26 -36.32
CA LEU A 391 2.88 -15.72 -37.46
C LEU A 391 3.74 -16.80 -38.13
N VAL A 392 4.38 -17.68 -37.36
CA VAL A 392 5.09 -18.85 -37.89
C VAL A 392 4.13 -19.75 -38.67
N THR A 393 2.94 -20.06 -38.13
CA THR A 393 1.89 -20.79 -38.88
C THR A 393 1.51 -20.10 -40.19
N SER A 394 1.44 -18.76 -40.21
CA SER A 394 1.07 -18.02 -41.44
C SER A 394 2.12 -18.12 -42.56
N GLN A 395 3.37 -18.46 -42.21
CA GLN A 395 4.49 -18.62 -43.15
C GLN A 395 4.70 -20.07 -43.59
N SER A 396 4.04 -21.05 -42.98
CA SER A 396 4.24 -22.46 -43.29
C SER A 396 3.42 -22.92 -44.52
N THR A 397 3.97 -23.85 -45.29
CA THR A 397 3.29 -24.43 -46.46
C THR A 397 2.24 -25.44 -46.01
N GLY A 398 1.05 -24.95 -45.64
CA GLY A 398 -0.10 -25.76 -45.21
C GLY A 398 -0.62 -25.34 -43.84
N THR A 399 -1.87 -24.87 -43.76
CA THR A 399 -2.47 -24.35 -42.52
C THR A 399 -3.11 -25.46 -41.70
N THR A 400 -2.31 -26.24 -40.97
CA THR A 400 -2.82 -27.23 -40.00
C THR A 400 -2.97 -26.65 -38.59
N GLY A 401 -2.40 -25.47 -38.32
CA GLY A 401 -2.41 -24.83 -37.00
C GLY A 401 -1.43 -25.43 -35.99
N ARG A 402 -0.58 -26.39 -36.39
CA ARG A 402 0.36 -27.12 -35.51
C ARG A 402 1.31 -26.21 -34.72
N GLU A 403 1.78 -25.12 -35.32
CA GLU A 403 2.74 -24.23 -34.65
C GLU A 403 2.08 -23.35 -33.58
N ASN A 404 0.75 -23.16 -33.61
CA ASN A 404 0.06 -22.29 -32.67
C ASN A 404 0.19 -22.81 -31.23
N LEU A 405 0.69 -21.95 -30.34
CA LEU A 405 0.66 -22.21 -28.90
C LEU A 405 -0.70 -21.86 -28.31
N SER A 406 -1.22 -22.74 -27.46
CA SER A 406 -2.38 -22.44 -26.62
C SER A 406 -2.02 -21.49 -25.46
N VAL A 407 -3.04 -20.99 -24.75
CA VAL A 407 -2.85 -20.16 -23.55
C VAL A 407 -2.15 -20.97 -22.45
N GLU A 408 -2.56 -22.22 -22.28
CA GLU A 408 -2.03 -23.18 -21.30
C GLU A 408 -0.56 -23.51 -21.57
N GLU A 409 -0.18 -23.64 -22.84
CA GLU A 409 1.22 -23.84 -23.24
C GLU A 409 2.08 -22.62 -22.98
N ALA A 410 1.60 -21.42 -23.30
CA ALA A 410 2.32 -20.19 -22.98
C ALA A 410 2.48 -19.99 -21.46
N LEU A 411 1.44 -20.30 -20.68
CA LEU A 411 1.50 -20.27 -19.21
C LEU A 411 2.38 -21.39 -18.63
N TYR A 412 2.47 -22.55 -19.29
CA TYR A 412 3.43 -23.59 -18.96
C TYR A 412 4.86 -23.06 -19.12
N LEU A 413 5.20 -22.45 -20.27
CA LEU A 413 6.51 -21.86 -20.50
C LEU A 413 6.85 -20.76 -19.48
N ALA A 414 5.85 -19.99 -19.05
CA ALA A 414 5.97 -18.93 -18.03
C ALA A 414 6.18 -19.45 -16.59
N THR A 415 5.84 -20.72 -16.31
CA THR A 415 5.86 -21.33 -14.98
C THR A 415 6.68 -22.62 -14.97
N ARG A 416 6.07 -23.80 -15.13
CA ARG A 416 6.76 -25.10 -15.05
C ARG A 416 7.87 -25.28 -16.09
N GLY A 417 7.67 -24.80 -17.31
CA GLY A 417 8.70 -24.77 -18.35
C GLY A 417 9.90 -23.93 -17.91
N GLY A 418 9.65 -22.70 -17.44
CA GLY A 418 10.68 -21.84 -16.85
C GLY A 418 11.39 -22.49 -15.64
N ALA A 419 10.65 -23.16 -14.76
CA ALA A 419 11.20 -23.88 -13.61
C ALA A 419 12.16 -24.99 -14.07
N HIS A 420 11.82 -25.68 -15.15
CA HIS A 420 12.68 -26.71 -15.75
C HIS A 420 13.95 -26.09 -16.37
N VAL A 421 13.82 -24.96 -17.07
CA VAL A 421 14.98 -24.23 -17.61
C VAL A 421 15.98 -23.89 -16.51
N VAL A 422 15.51 -23.33 -15.38
CA VAL A 422 16.39 -22.97 -14.25
C VAL A 422 16.71 -24.13 -13.30
N ASP A 423 16.46 -25.38 -13.71
CA ASP A 423 16.81 -26.59 -12.94
C ASP A 423 16.11 -26.72 -11.58
N MET A 424 14.85 -26.29 -11.53
CA MET A 424 14.01 -26.26 -10.32
C MET A 424 12.60 -26.83 -10.55
N ALA A 425 12.42 -27.72 -11.53
CA ALA A 425 11.12 -28.30 -11.91
C ALA A 425 10.34 -28.95 -10.73
N ASP A 426 11.06 -29.52 -9.76
CA ASP A 426 10.48 -30.15 -8.57
C ASP A 426 10.35 -29.20 -7.37
N GLN A 427 10.74 -27.93 -7.52
CA GLN A 427 10.86 -26.98 -6.41
C GLN A 427 9.94 -25.76 -6.56
N ILE A 428 9.69 -25.27 -7.77
CA ILE A 428 8.89 -24.06 -8.06
C ILE A 428 8.05 -24.23 -9.33
N GLY A 429 7.14 -23.29 -9.61
CA GLY A 429 6.29 -23.29 -10.80
C GLY A 429 4.96 -24.05 -10.64
N GLY A 430 4.64 -24.50 -9.43
CA GLY A 430 3.39 -25.18 -9.10
C GLY A 430 3.13 -25.20 -7.58
N PHE A 431 2.02 -25.82 -7.20
CA PHE A 431 1.46 -25.92 -5.86
C PHE A 431 1.54 -27.35 -5.29
N ASP A 432 2.37 -28.23 -5.87
CA ASP A 432 2.53 -29.59 -5.37
C ASP A 432 3.16 -29.58 -3.97
N LYS A 433 2.74 -30.54 -3.12
CA LYS A 433 3.35 -30.71 -1.79
C LYS A 433 4.87 -30.85 -1.89
N GLY A 434 5.58 -30.15 -1.00
CA GLY A 434 7.03 -30.11 -0.93
C GLY A 434 7.66 -29.00 -1.76
N MET A 435 6.95 -28.36 -2.71
CA MET A 435 7.46 -27.21 -3.47
C MET A 435 7.54 -25.96 -2.59
N PHE A 436 8.37 -24.99 -2.95
CA PHE A 436 8.33 -23.65 -2.36
C PHE A 436 7.07 -22.93 -2.81
N PHE A 437 6.46 -22.17 -1.90
CA PHE A 437 5.32 -21.32 -2.23
C PHE A 437 5.80 -20.02 -2.89
N ASP A 438 6.15 -20.13 -4.17
CA ASP A 438 6.42 -19.01 -5.08
C ASP A 438 5.14 -18.75 -5.87
N ALA A 439 4.37 -17.73 -5.49
CA ALA A 439 2.98 -17.55 -5.93
C ALA A 439 2.62 -16.08 -6.15
N GLN A 440 1.58 -15.84 -6.94
CA GLN A 440 0.95 -14.53 -7.11
C GLN A 440 -0.57 -14.67 -6.91
N LEU A 441 -1.19 -13.68 -6.28
CA LEU A 441 -2.64 -13.54 -6.20
C LEU A 441 -3.09 -12.59 -7.30
N ILE A 442 -3.98 -13.05 -8.16
CA ILE A 442 -4.57 -12.29 -9.25
C ILE A 442 -6.03 -11.97 -8.90
N GLU A 443 -6.48 -10.75 -9.16
CA GLU A 443 -7.91 -10.41 -9.19
C GLU A 443 -8.28 -9.79 -10.54
N LEU A 444 -9.36 -10.29 -11.14
CA LEU A 444 -9.85 -9.84 -12.44
C LEU A 444 -10.93 -8.77 -12.33
N GLY A 445 -11.51 -8.59 -11.14
CA GLY A 445 -12.62 -7.65 -10.91
C GLY A 445 -13.99 -8.33 -10.97
N PRO A 446 -15.07 -7.57 -10.72
CA PRO A 446 -16.44 -8.06 -10.79
C PRO A 446 -16.85 -8.40 -12.24
N GLY A 447 -17.97 -9.11 -12.39
CA GLY A 447 -18.58 -9.34 -13.70
C GLY A 447 -19.53 -8.20 -14.12
N VAL A 448 -19.48 -7.80 -15.40
CA VAL A 448 -20.44 -7.00 -16.14
C VAL A 448 -21.85 -7.54 -15.93
N GLY A 449 -22.76 -6.69 -15.47
CA GLY A 449 -24.18 -7.03 -15.33
C GLY A 449 -24.53 -7.99 -14.18
N ASN A 450 -23.62 -8.31 -13.25
CA ASN A 450 -23.97 -9.01 -11.99
C ASN A 450 -24.71 -8.11 -10.98
N ASN A 451 -24.99 -6.85 -11.36
CA ASN A 451 -25.91 -5.97 -10.67
C ASN A 451 -27.19 -5.91 -11.51
N ASP A 452 -28.34 -6.22 -10.91
CA ASP A 452 -29.67 -6.17 -11.55
C ASP A 452 -30.08 -4.75 -12.04
N ASP A 453 -29.18 -3.78 -11.96
CA ASP A 453 -29.41 -2.37 -12.26
C ASP A 453 -28.37 -1.87 -13.28
N ILE A 454 -28.83 -1.54 -14.50
CA ILE A 454 -28.06 -1.02 -15.66
C ILE A 454 -27.22 0.23 -15.31
N ARG A 455 -27.43 0.82 -14.13
CA ARG A 455 -26.81 2.06 -13.65
C ARG A 455 -25.48 1.87 -12.91
N ASP A 456 -25.13 0.65 -12.49
CA ASP A 456 -23.86 0.36 -11.81
C ASP A 456 -22.65 0.16 -12.75
N ASP A 457 -22.87 -0.15 -14.03
CA ASP A 457 -21.79 -0.32 -15.03
C ASP A 457 -21.00 0.99 -15.30
N LEU A 458 -21.57 2.15 -14.95
CA LEU A 458 -20.91 3.46 -15.14
C LEU A 458 -19.97 3.85 -13.99
N ASN A 459 -19.96 3.11 -12.88
CA ASN A 459 -19.20 3.44 -11.65
C ASN A 459 -18.22 2.36 -11.20
N GLN A 460 -18.15 1.21 -11.89
CA GLN A 460 -17.13 0.21 -11.62
C GLN A 460 -15.75 0.74 -12.04
N ASP A 461 -14.73 0.47 -11.24
CA ASP A 461 -13.34 0.68 -11.63
C ASP A 461 -13.11 -0.25 -12.83
N LEU A 462 -13.25 0.30 -14.05
CA LEU A 462 -13.13 -0.46 -15.29
C LEU A 462 -11.73 -1.07 -15.33
N GLY A 463 -11.66 -2.34 -14.92
CA GLY A 463 -10.48 -3.16 -15.08
C GLY A 463 -10.15 -3.25 -16.57
N ASN A 464 -8.97 -3.76 -16.87
CA ASN A 464 -8.61 -4.11 -18.25
C ASN A 464 -9.28 -5.40 -18.74
N ILE A 465 -10.13 -6.03 -17.94
CA ILE A 465 -10.75 -7.31 -18.22
C ILE A 465 -12.24 -7.21 -17.91
N ASP A 466 -13.06 -7.43 -18.93
CA ASP A 466 -14.51 -7.55 -18.79
C ASP A 466 -14.90 -9.03 -18.64
N LEU A 467 -15.59 -9.37 -17.56
CA LEU A 467 -16.18 -10.69 -17.32
C LEU A 467 -17.70 -10.55 -17.35
N PHE A 468 -18.45 -11.36 -18.10
CA PHE A 468 -19.91 -11.25 -18.22
C PHE A 468 -20.67 -12.26 -17.34
N GLY A 469 -19.95 -13.03 -16.53
CA GLY A 469 -20.52 -13.92 -15.51
C GLY A 469 -20.84 -15.33 -15.99
N TRP A 470 -20.84 -15.57 -17.31
CA TRP A 470 -21.00 -16.91 -17.90
C TRP A 470 -19.66 -17.57 -18.28
N GLU A 471 -18.54 -16.88 -18.12
CA GLU A 471 -17.23 -17.44 -18.48
C GLU A 471 -16.83 -18.60 -17.58
N SER A 472 -16.28 -19.65 -18.19
CA SER A 472 -15.54 -20.69 -17.48
C SER A 472 -14.24 -20.14 -16.89
N TRP A 473 -13.60 -20.88 -15.98
CA TRP A 473 -12.30 -20.46 -15.44
C TRP A 473 -11.22 -20.43 -16.52
N GLU A 474 -11.27 -21.35 -17.48
CA GLU A 474 -10.38 -21.36 -18.64
C GLU A 474 -10.55 -20.09 -19.48
N GLU A 475 -11.79 -19.65 -19.72
CA GLU A 475 -12.07 -18.40 -20.43
C GLU A 475 -11.61 -17.17 -19.63
N LYS A 476 -11.79 -17.17 -18.30
CA LYS A 476 -11.27 -16.10 -17.42
C LYS A 476 -9.75 -16.00 -17.47
N ILE A 477 -9.05 -17.14 -17.45
CA ILE A 477 -7.59 -17.19 -17.57
C ILE A 477 -7.14 -16.76 -18.95
N ALA A 478 -7.84 -17.16 -20.01
CA ALA A 478 -7.57 -16.66 -21.36
C ALA A 478 -7.73 -15.13 -21.42
N LYS A 479 -8.80 -14.57 -20.85
CA LYS A 479 -9.01 -13.11 -20.77
C LYS A 479 -7.92 -12.40 -19.97
N TRP A 480 -7.47 -12.98 -18.85
CA TRP A 480 -6.32 -12.47 -18.10
C TRP A 480 -5.04 -12.48 -18.94
N VAL A 481 -4.77 -13.59 -19.63
CA VAL A 481 -3.61 -13.68 -20.51
C VAL A 481 -3.69 -12.68 -21.64
N TRP A 482 -4.85 -12.44 -22.27
CA TRP A 482 -4.93 -11.53 -23.42
C TRP A 482 -5.04 -10.05 -23.05
N SER A 483 -5.70 -9.71 -21.93
CA SER A 483 -6.03 -8.32 -21.60
C SER A 483 -5.49 -7.85 -20.25
N GLY A 484 -5.01 -8.76 -19.39
CA GLY A 484 -4.49 -8.44 -18.07
C GLY A 484 -3.15 -7.70 -18.05
N ASP A 485 -2.69 -7.27 -16.89
CA ASP A 485 -1.33 -6.74 -16.68
C ASP A 485 -1.00 -6.71 -15.18
N ASP A 486 0.00 -5.94 -14.79
CA ASP A 486 0.40 -5.78 -13.39
C ASP A 486 -0.76 -5.35 -12.50
N ARG A 487 -1.77 -4.62 -13.02
CA ARG A 487 -2.96 -4.20 -12.26
C ARG A 487 -3.72 -5.36 -11.65
N ASN A 488 -3.68 -6.53 -12.28
CA ASN A 488 -4.36 -7.71 -11.76
C ASN A 488 -3.57 -8.40 -10.64
N VAL A 489 -2.25 -8.20 -10.56
CA VAL A 489 -1.38 -8.78 -9.52
C VAL A 489 -1.56 -8.04 -8.20
N LYS A 490 -2.11 -8.72 -7.18
CA LYS A 490 -2.41 -8.15 -5.86
C LYS A 490 -1.34 -8.41 -4.83
N SER A 491 -0.79 -9.61 -4.82
CA SER A 491 0.22 -10.00 -3.86
C SER A 491 1.14 -11.03 -4.51
N VAL A 492 2.40 -11.05 -4.11
CA VAL A 492 3.41 -11.99 -4.59
C VAL A 492 4.20 -12.52 -3.42
N TRP A 493 4.39 -13.84 -3.40
CA TRP A 493 5.15 -14.56 -2.39
C TRP A 493 6.32 -15.31 -3.02
N VAL A 494 7.45 -15.34 -2.31
CA VAL A 494 8.62 -16.17 -2.64
C VAL A 494 8.97 -16.99 -1.41
N ALA A 495 8.98 -18.31 -1.54
CA ALA A 495 9.14 -19.26 -0.45
C ALA A 495 8.22 -18.92 0.74
N GLY A 496 6.96 -18.58 0.46
CA GLY A 496 5.97 -18.20 1.47
C GLY A 496 6.14 -16.81 2.10
N ARG A 497 7.22 -16.08 1.82
CA ARG A 497 7.42 -14.69 2.25
C ARG A 497 6.68 -13.76 1.30
N LEU A 498 5.81 -12.90 1.81
CA LEU A 498 5.20 -11.82 1.02
C LEU A 498 6.30 -10.82 0.61
N VAL A 499 6.52 -10.65 -0.69
CA VAL A 499 7.58 -9.80 -1.27
C VAL A 499 7.04 -8.62 -2.08
N HIS A 500 5.77 -8.70 -2.50
CA HIS A 500 5.05 -7.58 -3.11
C HIS A 500 3.58 -7.65 -2.72
N GLN A 501 2.98 -6.49 -2.49
CA GLN A 501 1.54 -6.34 -2.37
C GLN A 501 1.15 -5.03 -3.05
N ARG A 502 0.28 -5.13 -4.06
CA ARG A 502 -0.38 -3.98 -4.66
C ARG A 502 -1.34 -3.43 -3.62
N ARG A 503 -0.91 -2.35 -2.98
CA ARG A 503 -1.78 -1.57 -2.12
C ARG A 503 -2.80 -0.90 -3.02
N TYR A 504 -4.04 -1.37 -2.98
CA TYR A 504 -5.17 -0.51 -3.32
C TYR A 504 -5.25 0.55 -2.25
N LEU A 505 -4.51 1.64 -2.42
CA LEU A 505 -4.73 2.84 -1.62
C LEU A 505 -5.89 3.60 -2.24
N ASN A 506 -7.11 3.07 -2.07
CA ASN A 506 -8.30 3.90 -2.06
C ASN A 506 -8.45 4.49 -0.65
N SER A 507 -7.80 5.64 -0.44
CA SER A 507 -8.19 6.70 0.52
C SER A 507 -7.84 6.49 2.03
N PRO A 508 -8.05 7.51 2.90
CA PRO A 508 -7.27 7.81 4.10
C PRO A 508 -7.86 7.16 5.35
N ARG A 509 -7.05 6.32 6.00
CA ARG A 509 -7.41 5.53 7.19
C ARG A 509 -8.09 6.32 8.30
N SER A 510 -7.77 7.62 8.46
CA SER A 510 -8.37 8.47 9.50
C SER A 510 -9.89 8.63 9.33
N ARG A 511 -10.38 8.72 8.09
CA ARG A 511 -11.81 8.97 7.81
C ARG A 511 -12.61 7.68 7.76
N ASP A 512 -12.00 6.58 7.32
CA ASP A 512 -12.55 5.24 7.52
C ASP A 512 -12.64 4.87 9.01
N LEU A 513 -11.65 5.25 9.83
CA LEU A 513 -11.72 5.11 11.29
C LEU A 513 -12.87 5.93 11.88
N HIS A 514 -13.09 7.16 11.39
CA HIS A 514 -14.22 7.97 11.81
C HIS A 514 -15.56 7.33 11.41
N LEU A 515 -15.68 6.83 10.17
CA LEU A 515 -16.89 6.14 9.70
C LEU A 515 -17.14 4.86 10.50
N ALA A 516 -16.09 4.06 10.73
CA ALA A 516 -16.16 2.87 11.58
C ALA A 516 -16.61 3.22 13.00
N ALA A 517 -16.02 4.24 13.63
CA ALA A 517 -16.42 4.70 14.96
C ALA A 517 -17.88 5.20 15.01
N ALA A 518 -18.32 5.95 13.99
CA ALA A 518 -19.72 6.42 13.88
C ALA A 518 -20.72 5.26 13.72
N LEU A 519 -20.28 4.16 13.11
CA LEU A 519 -21.04 2.91 12.95
C LEU A 519 -20.86 1.94 14.15
N GLY A 520 -20.05 2.29 15.14
CA GLY A 520 -19.79 1.46 16.32
C GLY A 520 -18.86 0.26 16.09
N LEU A 521 -18.02 0.30 15.05
CA LEU A 521 -17.06 -0.74 14.68
C LEU A 521 -15.66 -0.45 15.28
N ASP A 522 -14.94 -1.50 15.67
CA ASP A 522 -13.58 -1.40 16.22
C ASP A 522 -12.55 -0.90 15.18
N ALA A 523 -11.55 -0.15 15.66
CA ALA A 523 -10.47 0.41 14.82
C ALA A 523 -9.66 -0.66 14.08
N ASP A 524 -9.56 -1.85 14.68
CA ASP A 524 -8.88 -3.02 14.12
C ASP A 524 -9.41 -3.39 12.74
N THR A 525 -10.73 -3.22 12.52
CA THR A 525 -11.40 -3.49 11.24
C THR A 525 -10.85 -2.62 10.10
N VAL A 526 -10.44 -1.39 10.40
CA VAL A 526 -9.93 -0.44 9.40
C VAL A 526 -8.42 -0.55 9.25
N LEU A 527 -7.70 -0.68 10.37
CA LEU A 527 -6.23 -0.66 10.38
C LEU A 527 -5.59 -1.96 9.88
N LEU A 528 -6.25 -3.12 10.08
CA LEU A 528 -5.77 -4.42 9.61
C LEU A 528 -6.32 -4.83 8.24
N ASP A 529 -7.55 -4.44 7.91
CA ASP A 529 -8.21 -4.87 6.66
C ASP A 529 -9.24 -3.84 6.13
N THR A 530 -8.75 -2.66 5.73
CA THR A 530 -9.55 -1.56 5.15
C THR A 530 -10.41 -2.05 3.97
N ALA A 531 -9.89 -2.97 3.17
CA ALA A 531 -10.62 -3.52 2.02
C ALA A 531 -11.86 -4.32 2.44
N ASN A 532 -11.79 -5.07 3.54
CA ASN A 532 -12.94 -5.77 4.09
C ASN A 532 -13.95 -4.83 4.76
N PHE A 533 -13.45 -3.77 5.41
CA PHE A 533 -14.31 -2.71 5.93
C PHE A 533 -15.20 -2.12 4.82
N HIS A 534 -14.61 -1.69 3.70
CA HIS A 534 -15.38 -1.15 2.56
C HIS A 534 -16.36 -2.16 1.97
N ARG A 535 -15.96 -3.43 1.78
CA ARG A 535 -16.88 -4.50 1.32
C ARG A 535 -18.07 -4.70 2.26
N THR A 536 -17.83 -4.63 3.57
CA THR A 536 -18.89 -4.80 4.57
C THR A 536 -19.90 -3.67 4.47
N LEU A 537 -19.44 -2.43 4.29
CA LEU A 537 -20.33 -1.28 4.08
C LEU A 537 -21.19 -1.44 2.82
N GLU A 538 -20.62 -1.94 1.73
CA GLU A 538 -21.33 -2.19 0.47
C GLU A 538 -22.40 -3.28 0.63
N LYS A 539 -22.09 -4.39 1.31
CA LYS A 539 -23.04 -5.51 1.55
C LYS A 539 -24.20 -5.17 2.48
N THR A 540 -24.07 -4.14 3.30
CA THR A 540 -25.11 -3.73 4.25
C THR A 540 -26.18 -2.84 3.59
N SER A 541 -25.93 -2.34 2.37
CA SER A 541 -26.88 -1.52 1.62
C SER A 541 -27.77 -2.39 0.72
N SER A 542 -29.09 -2.21 0.79
CA SER A 542 -30.02 -2.90 -0.12
C SER A 542 -30.05 -2.27 -1.53
N GLN A 543 -29.40 -1.11 -1.74
CA GLN A 543 -29.35 -0.41 -3.03
C GLN A 543 -28.16 0.57 -3.09
N SER A 544 -27.28 0.44 -4.10
CA SER A 544 -26.16 1.35 -4.35
C SER A 544 -26.67 2.75 -4.71
N ILE A 545 -26.09 3.81 -4.10
CA ILE A 545 -26.37 5.20 -4.44
C ILE A 545 -25.44 5.61 -5.58
N PRO A 546 -25.93 5.98 -6.77
CA PRO A 546 -25.08 6.27 -7.92
C PRO A 546 -24.28 7.56 -7.73
N THR A 547 -23.03 7.55 -8.18
CA THR A 547 -22.19 8.75 -8.28
C THR A 547 -22.78 9.70 -9.30
N LYS A 548 -22.87 10.98 -8.94
CA LYS A 548 -23.22 12.09 -9.83
C LYS A 548 -22.07 13.09 -9.91
N TYR A 549 -22.11 13.92 -10.95
CA TYR A 549 -21.07 14.90 -11.23
C TYR A 549 -21.69 16.29 -11.38
N ALA A 550 -21.02 17.27 -10.80
CA ALA A 550 -21.32 18.68 -10.94
C ALA A 550 -20.13 19.38 -11.60
N SER A 551 -20.39 20.19 -12.62
CA SER A 551 -19.35 21.00 -13.25
C SER A 551 -19.04 22.22 -12.38
N ILE A 552 -17.82 22.31 -11.87
CA ILE A 552 -17.38 23.34 -10.93
C ILE A 552 -16.21 24.13 -11.53
N PRO A 553 -16.16 25.47 -11.40
CA PRO A 553 -15.01 26.26 -11.81
C PRO A 553 -13.71 25.78 -11.14
N ILE A 554 -12.66 25.60 -11.93
CA ILE A 554 -11.32 25.35 -11.39
C ILE A 554 -10.91 26.54 -10.49
N ASP A 555 -11.22 27.75 -10.98
CA ASP A 555 -10.96 29.02 -10.33
C ASP A 555 -12.24 29.88 -10.32
N HIS A 556 -12.82 30.10 -9.14
CA HIS A 556 -14.00 30.95 -8.94
C HIS A 556 -13.74 32.46 -9.16
N ASP A 557 -12.48 32.88 -9.17
CA ASP A 557 -12.09 34.26 -9.44
C ASP A 557 -11.80 34.48 -10.94
N ASN A 558 -11.55 33.40 -11.69
CA ASN A 558 -11.26 33.44 -13.12
C ASN A 558 -11.81 32.22 -13.88
N HIS A 559 -13.07 32.32 -14.32
CA HIS A 559 -13.76 31.26 -15.04
C HIS A 559 -13.14 30.89 -16.40
N THR A 560 -12.19 31.68 -16.95
CA THR A 560 -11.49 31.31 -18.20
C THR A 560 -10.58 30.10 -18.04
N ARG A 561 -10.30 29.68 -16.81
CA ARG A 561 -9.53 28.46 -16.51
C ARG A 561 -10.28 27.17 -16.76
N GLY A 562 -11.59 27.24 -16.99
CA GLY A 562 -12.44 26.08 -17.24
C GLY A 562 -13.07 25.51 -15.96
N THR A 563 -13.73 24.38 -16.14
CA THR A 563 -14.42 23.64 -15.07
C THR A 563 -13.86 22.23 -14.95
N TYR A 564 -14.14 21.58 -13.82
CA TYR A 564 -13.87 20.16 -13.59
C TYR A 564 -15.14 19.49 -13.05
N GLU A 565 -15.20 18.16 -13.19
CA GLU A 565 -16.33 17.37 -12.73
C GLU A 565 -16.11 16.93 -11.28
N ASN A 566 -16.86 17.54 -10.35
CA ASN A 566 -16.82 17.22 -8.94
C ASN A 566 -17.88 16.16 -8.60
N ARG A 567 -17.51 15.15 -7.81
CA ARG A 567 -18.43 14.08 -7.43
C ARG A 567 -19.37 14.49 -6.31
N TYR A 568 -20.60 14.00 -6.37
CA TYR A 568 -21.57 14.04 -5.29
C TYR A 568 -22.55 12.87 -5.38
N TRP A 569 -23.24 12.59 -4.28
CA TRP A 569 -24.29 11.58 -4.21
C TRP A 569 -25.55 12.21 -3.63
N VAL A 570 -26.72 11.73 -4.04
CA VAL A 570 -27.99 12.32 -3.64
C VAL A 570 -29.04 11.25 -3.36
N SER A 571 -29.83 11.45 -2.32
CA SER A 571 -31.03 10.68 -2.01
C SER A 571 -32.24 11.60 -1.82
N THR A 572 -33.31 11.27 -2.53
CA THR A 572 -34.62 11.95 -2.47
C THR A 572 -35.66 11.11 -1.74
N LYS A 573 -35.27 9.96 -1.17
CA LYS A 573 -36.15 8.93 -0.55
C LYS A 573 -37.19 9.50 0.41
N TYR A 574 -36.84 10.52 1.17
CA TYR A 574 -37.70 11.12 2.21
C TYR A 574 -38.30 12.47 1.83
N TYR A 575 -38.04 12.97 0.62
CA TYR A 575 -38.39 14.33 0.27
C TYR A 575 -39.90 14.56 0.33
N LYS A 576 -40.28 15.68 0.95
CA LYS A 576 -41.63 16.25 0.94
C LYS A 576 -41.54 17.68 0.43
N SER A 577 -42.56 18.12 -0.32
CA SER A 577 -42.63 19.50 -0.82
C SER A 577 -42.41 20.51 0.31
N GLY A 578 -41.45 21.42 0.11
CA GLY A 578 -41.04 22.42 1.12
C GLY A 578 -40.03 21.94 2.16
N GLY A 579 -39.57 20.68 2.07
CA GLY A 579 -38.47 20.16 2.90
C GLY A 579 -37.10 20.72 2.47
N PRO A 580 -36.14 20.83 3.40
CA PRO A 580 -34.81 21.39 3.12
C PRO A 580 -33.91 20.47 2.30
N VAL A 581 -32.86 21.03 1.71
CA VAL A 581 -31.70 20.27 1.20
C VAL A 581 -30.64 20.19 2.28
N PHE A 582 -30.25 18.98 2.68
CA PHE A 582 -29.10 18.74 3.56
C PHE A 582 -27.90 18.37 2.71
N VAL A 583 -26.79 19.11 2.87
CA VAL A 583 -25.50 18.76 2.27
C VAL A 583 -24.52 18.39 3.37
N TYR A 584 -24.07 17.14 3.37
CA TYR A 584 -22.98 16.67 4.22
C TYR A 584 -21.69 16.68 3.41
N ASP A 585 -20.74 17.48 3.87
CA ASP A 585 -19.42 17.57 3.28
C ASP A 585 -18.49 16.56 3.93
N VAL A 586 -17.87 15.69 3.12
CA VAL A 586 -17.02 14.61 3.64
C VAL A 586 -15.65 15.12 4.10
N GLY A 587 -15.17 16.24 3.57
CA GLY A 587 -13.86 16.78 3.92
C GLY A 587 -12.70 16.02 3.25
N GLU A 588 -11.73 15.57 4.04
CA GLU A 588 -10.39 15.17 3.59
C GLU A 588 -10.29 13.73 3.06
N SER A 589 -11.30 13.26 2.33
CA SER A 589 -11.31 11.90 1.76
C SER A 589 -12.23 11.76 0.55
N SER A 590 -12.10 10.62 -0.12
CA SER A 590 -13.16 10.13 -1.01
C SER A 590 -14.51 10.08 -0.28
N ALA A 591 -15.56 10.54 -0.93
CA ALA A 591 -16.90 10.59 -0.36
C ALA A 591 -17.74 9.34 -0.64
N TYR A 592 -17.22 8.40 -1.44
CA TYR A 592 -17.96 7.21 -1.89
C TYR A 592 -18.49 6.35 -0.73
N SER A 593 -17.63 5.87 0.18
CA SER A 593 -18.04 4.98 1.28
C SER A 593 -19.00 5.67 2.26
N THR A 594 -18.76 6.95 2.55
CA THR A 594 -19.64 7.79 3.36
C THR A 594 -21.01 7.96 2.69
N ALA A 595 -21.04 8.13 1.37
CA ALA A 595 -22.28 8.24 0.62
C ALA A 595 -23.11 6.96 0.63
N GLN A 596 -22.47 5.82 0.39
CA GLN A 596 -23.15 4.53 0.45
C GLN A 596 -23.73 4.28 1.85
N SER A 597 -23.00 4.62 2.90
CA SER A 597 -23.47 4.43 4.28
C SER A 597 -24.58 5.41 4.69
N MET A 598 -24.36 6.72 4.55
CA MET A 598 -25.23 7.75 5.11
C MET A 598 -26.54 7.96 4.34
N LEU A 599 -26.58 7.65 3.05
CA LEU A 599 -27.79 7.85 2.22
C LEU A 599 -28.64 6.59 2.07
N SER A 600 -28.07 5.39 2.24
CA SER A 600 -28.81 4.12 2.18
C SER A 600 -29.43 3.72 3.51
N ASN A 601 -28.79 4.09 4.63
CA ASN A 601 -29.19 3.65 5.96
C ASN A 601 -29.87 4.77 6.77
N ASP A 602 -31.13 4.52 7.12
CA ASP A 602 -32.00 5.45 7.83
C ASP A 602 -31.61 5.67 9.30
N SER A 603 -30.79 4.78 9.88
CA SER A 603 -30.31 4.90 11.27
C SER A 603 -29.12 5.84 11.42
N THR A 604 -28.54 6.33 10.33
CA THR A 604 -27.40 7.25 10.35
C THR A 604 -27.81 8.68 10.70
N PHE A 605 -26.84 9.52 11.06
CA PHE A 605 -27.08 10.93 11.38
C PHE A 605 -27.83 11.66 10.25
N VAL A 606 -27.31 11.61 9.02
CA VAL A 606 -27.95 12.24 7.85
C VAL A 606 -29.30 11.60 7.57
N GLY A 607 -29.39 10.27 7.50
CA GLY A 607 -30.64 9.54 7.27
C GLY A 607 -31.76 9.94 8.24
N SER A 608 -31.43 10.12 9.52
CA SER A 608 -32.38 10.56 10.55
C SER A 608 -32.91 11.98 10.31
N LEU A 609 -32.07 12.91 9.84
CA LEU A 609 -32.48 14.27 9.50
C LEU A 609 -33.37 14.31 8.25
N LEU A 610 -33.03 13.53 7.22
CA LEU A 610 -33.83 13.44 6.00
C LEU A 610 -35.25 12.97 6.31
N LYS A 611 -35.38 11.94 7.15
CA LYS A 611 -36.66 11.38 7.57
C LYS A 611 -37.49 12.35 8.42
N GLU A 612 -36.85 13.01 9.38
CA GLU A 612 -37.52 13.94 10.30
C GLU A 612 -38.05 15.19 9.59
N PHE A 613 -37.27 15.76 8.68
CA PHE A 613 -37.59 17.04 8.02
C PHE A 613 -38.16 16.87 6.61
N GLY A 614 -38.26 15.64 6.10
CA GLY A 614 -38.70 15.36 4.74
C GLY A 614 -37.78 15.98 3.68
N GLY A 615 -36.47 15.91 3.90
CA GLY A 615 -35.46 16.62 3.10
C GLY A 615 -34.82 15.81 1.98
N VAL A 616 -34.07 16.50 1.12
CA VAL A 616 -33.11 15.88 0.17
C VAL A 616 -31.75 15.77 0.85
N GLY A 617 -31.07 14.63 0.71
CA GLY A 617 -29.72 14.44 1.23
C GLY A 617 -28.69 14.44 0.12
N ILE A 618 -27.62 15.22 0.29
CA ILE A 618 -26.48 15.29 -0.61
C ILE A 618 -25.23 14.94 0.21
N ILE A 619 -24.41 14.03 -0.31
CA ILE A 619 -23.05 13.80 0.20
C ILE A 619 -22.08 14.36 -0.83
N TRP A 620 -21.24 15.30 -0.39
CA TRP A 620 -20.37 16.11 -1.25
C TRP A 620 -18.91 15.67 -1.14
N GLU A 621 -18.23 15.47 -2.26
CA GLU A 621 -16.78 15.26 -2.30
C GLU A 621 -16.03 16.59 -2.41
N HIS A 622 -15.04 16.80 -1.55
CA HIS A 622 -14.20 17.99 -1.58
C HIS A 622 -13.28 17.99 -2.82
N ARG A 623 -13.02 19.17 -3.43
CA ARG A 623 -12.00 19.35 -4.47
C ARG A 623 -10.62 18.80 -4.04
N TYR A 624 -9.88 18.16 -4.92
CA TYR A 624 -8.60 17.49 -4.66
C TYR A 624 -8.66 16.24 -3.76
N TYR A 625 -9.84 15.71 -3.46
CA TYR A 625 -10.02 14.46 -2.74
C TYR A 625 -10.78 13.43 -3.57
N GLY A 626 -10.55 12.15 -3.29
CA GLY A 626 -11.22 11.05 -3.99
C GLY A 626 -10.93 11.04 -5.50
N LYS A 627 -11.93 11.36 -6.33
CA LYS A 627 -11.77 11.51 -7.79
C LYS A 627 -12.16 12.92 -8.29
N SER A 628 -12.29 13.90 -7.40
CA SER A 628 -12.73 15.26 -7.72
C SER A 628 -11.53 16.22 -7.88
N PHE A 629 -10.78 16.09 -8.98
CA PHE A 629 -9.54 16.85 -9.21
C PHE A 629 -9.74 18.03 -10.18
N PRO A 630 -9.46 19.28 -9.79
CA PRO A 630 -9.52 20.43 -10.69
C PRO A 630 -8.50 20.42 -11.83
N THR A 631 -7.38 19.71 -11.67
CA THR A 631 -6.36 19.55 -12.71
C THR A 631 -6.11 18.06 -12.99
N SER A 632 -5.00 17.51 -12.48
CA SER A 632 -4.63 16.10 -12.62
C SER A 632 -4.83 15.36 -11.30
N PRO A 633 -4.96 14.02 -11.31
CA PRO A 633 -4.94 13.24 -10.08
C PRO A 633 -3.72 13.55 -9.22
N VAL A 634 -3.94 13.76 -7.92
CA VAL A 634 -2.88 14.08 -6.98
C VAL A 634 -1.98 12.86 -6.73
N GLY A 635 -0.67 13.08 -6.68
CA GLY A 635 0.35 12.07 -6.42
C GLY A 635 1.69 12.72 -6.07
N VAL A 636 2.69 11.88 -5.78
CA VAL A 636 4.03 12.31 -5.29
C VAL A 636 4.71 13.32 -6.23
N GLU A 637 4.43 13.22 -7.52
CA GLU A 637 5.04 14.04 -8.58
C GLU A 637 4.08 15.10 -9.16
N THR A 638 2.97 15.38 -8.47
CA THR A 638 2.03 16.44 -8.90
C THR A 638 2.75 17.78 -8.94
N PRO A 639 2.67 18.53 -10.06
CA PRO A 639 3.28 19.86 -10.15
C PRO A 639 2.76 20.80 -9.07
N ILE A 640 3.64 21.59 -8.46
CA ILE A 640 3.28 22.51 -7.36
C ILE A 640 2.20 23.53 -7.80
N ASP A 641 2.27 23.99 -9.05
CA ASP A 641 1.31 24.94 -9.63
C ASP A 641 -0.11 24.39 -9.71
N ASP A 642 -0.29 23.07 -9.66
CA ASP A 642 -1.61 22.45 -9.65
C ASP A 642 -2.30 22.65 -8.30
N PHE A 643 -1.58 22.79 -7.19
CA PHE A 643 -2.20 22.95 -5.87
C PHE A 643 -2.66 24.38 -5.55
N LYS A 644 -2.37 25.37 -6.41
CA LYS A 644 -2.76 26.77 -6.16
C LYS A 644 -4.28 27.00 -6.09
N TYR A 645 -5.08 26.06 -6.59
CA TYR A 645 -6.54 26.10 -6.50
C TYR A 645 -7.10 25.30 -5.31
N LEU A 646 -6.24 24.65 -4.52
CA LEU A 646 -6.59 24.04 -3.25
C LEU A 646 -6.40 25.06 -2.13
N THR A 647 -7.28 26.07 -2.13
CA THR A 647 -7.34 27.09 -1.08
C THR A 647 -8.71 27.05 -0.39
N HIS A 648 -8.76 27.54 0.84
CA HIS A 648 -10.00 27.67 1.61
C HIS A 648 -11.09 28.41 0.82
N HIS A 649 -10.76 29.58 0.26
CA HIS A 649 -11.69 30.41 -0.52
C HIS A 649 -12.31 29.64 -1.69
N GLN A 650 -11.47 29.03 -2.51
CA GLN A 650 -11.92 28.23 -3.66
C GLN A 650 -12.76 27.02 -3.21
N ALA A 651 -12.35 26.34 -2.15
CA ALA A 651 -13.04 25.16 -1.64
C ALA A 651 -14.45 25.47 -1.09
N ILE A 652 -14.66 26.57 -0.38
CA ILE A 652 -16.01 26.90 0.14
C ILE A 652 -16.94 27.49 -0.92
N ALA A 653 -16.41 28.03 -2.02
CA ALA A 653 -17.19 28.57 -3.13
C ALA A 653 -17.83 27.49 -4.02
N ASP A 654 -17.31 26.26 -4.01
CA ASP A 654 -17.84 25.13 -4.79
C ASP A 654 -19.32 24.83 -4.50
N ILE A 655 -19.68 24.76 -3.22
CA ILE A 655 -21.03 24.36 -2.79
C ILE A 655 -22.07 25.43 -3.15
N PRO A 656 -21.86 26.75 -2.92
CA PRO A 656 -22.75 27.79 -3.41
C PRO A 656 -22.92 27.78 -4.94
N HIS A 657 -21.84 27.55 -5.69
CA HIS A 657 -21.92 27.42 -7.15
C HIS A 657 -22.82 26.24 -7.56
N PHE A 658 -22.57 25.07 -6.98
CA PHE A 658 -23.37 23.86 -7.18
C PHE A 658 -24.84 24.07 -6.79
N ALA A 659 -25.10 24.62 -5.60
CA ALA A 659 -26.45 24.79 -5.08
C ALA A 659 -27.34 25.65 -5.99
N ASN A 660 -26.79 26.69 -6.61
CA ASN A 660 -27.53 27.59 -7.51
C ASN A 660 -28.00 26.91 -8.81
N SER A 661 -27.38 25.80 -9.21
CA SER A 661 -27.71 25.04 -10.41
C SER A 661 -28.27 23.65 -10.11
N PHE A 662 -28.39 23.29 -8.83
CA PHE A 662 -28.77 21.95 -8.40
C PHE A 662 -30.21 21.62 -8.79
N ASN A 663 -30.37 20.47 -9.46
CA ASN A 663 -31.65 19.88 -9.77
C ASN A 663 -31.56 18.35 -9.66
N VAL A 664 -32.72 17.70 -9.54
CA VAL A 664 -32.84 16.24 -9.58
C VAL A 664 -34.00 15.83 -10.47
N SER A 665 -33.77 14.83 -11.32
CA SER A 665 -34.76 14.31 -12.26
C SER A 665 -36.03 13.80 -11.60
N ASP A 666 -35.92 13.30 -10.37
CA ASP A 666 -37.01 12.62 -9.66
C ASP A 666 -38.04 13.61 -9.10
N ILE A 667 -37.70 14.90 -9.07
CA ILE A 667 -38.55 15.99 -8.55
C ILE A 667 -38.46 17.21 -9.49
N PRO A 668 -38.84 17.08 -10.78
CA PRO A 668 -38.48 18.06 -11.81
C PRO A 668 -39.26 19.38 -11.70
N TYR A 669 -40.31 19.44 -10.89
CA TYR A 669 -41.19 20.61 -10.75
C TYR A 669 -40.94 21.45 -9.49
N GLN A 670 -39.96 21.06 -8.65
CA GLN A 670 -39.60 21.80 -7.44
C GLN A 670 -38.29 22.57 -7.67
N ASP A 671 -38.26 23.83 -7.25
CA ASP A 671 -37.03 24.62 -7.23
C ASP A 671 -36.19 24.26 -5.99
N LEU A 672 -35.24 23.36 -6.18
CA LEU A 672 -34.30 22.93 -5.13
C LEU A 672 -33.09 23.86 -4.98
N SER A 673 -33.00 24.94 -5.77
CA SER A 673 -31.97 25.95 -5.58
C SER A 673 -32.22 26.73 -4.27
N PRO A 674 -31.22 27.47 -3.75
CA PRO A 674 -31.39 28.31 -2.57
C PRO A 674 -32.47 29.40 -2.67
N LYS A 675 -33.01 29.67 -3.87
CA LYS A 675 -34.14 30.60 -4.06
C LYS A 675 -35.47 29.99 -3.63
N GLY A 676 -35.67 28.70 -3.94
CA GLY A 676 -36.91 27.97 -3.69
C GLY A 676 -36.87 27.06 -2.46
N THR A 677 -35.68 26.65 -2.00
CA THR A 677 -35.53 25.67 -0.91
C THR A 677 -34.42 26.06 0.07
N PRO A 678 -34.60 25.92 1.41
CA PRO A 678 -33.53 26.16 2.38
C PRO A 678 -32.47 25.06 2.35
N TRP A 679 -31.19 25.45 2.28
CA TRP A 679 -30.05 24.53 2.36
C TRP A 679 -29.45 24.50 3.77
N VAL A 680 -29.13 23.31 4.26
CA VAL A 680 -28.52 23.05 5.57
C VAL A 680 -27.21 22.31 5.37
N MET A 681 -26.10 22.92 5.76
CA MET A 681 -24.77 22.32 5.60
C MET A 681 -24.33 21.62 6.89
N LEU A 682 -23.88 20.38 6.76
CA LEU A 682 -23.48 19.50 7.86
C LEU A 682 -22.02 19.10 7.69
N GLY A 683 -21.27 19.08 8.79
CA GLY A 683 -19.91 18.57 8.77
C GLY A 683 -19.32 18.37 10.16
N GLY A 684 -18.26 17.56 10.21
CA GLY A 684 -17.46 17.33 11.41
C GLY A 684 -16.00 17.64 11.13
N SER A 685 -15.24 18.05 12.15
CA SER A 685 -13.82 18.38 11.98
C SER A 685 -13.60 19.49 10.95
N TYR A 686 -12.71 19.28 9.97
CA TYR A 686 -12.53 20.16 8.82
C TYR A 686 -13.81 20.42 8.03
N SER A 687 -14.65 19.42 7.76
CA SER A 687 -15.92 19.71 7.08
C SER A 687 -16.89 20.47 8.00
N GLY A 688 -16.73 20.35 9.32
CA GLY A 688 -17.41 21.19 10.32
C GLY A 688 -16.98 22.66 10.24
N MET A 689 -15.67 22.94 10.08
CA MET A 689 -15.20 24.31 9.85
C MET A 689 -15.73 24.85 8.51
N ARG A 690 -15.69 24.04 7.43
CA ARG A 690 -16.26 24.42 6.13
C ARG A 690 -17.75 24.74 6.23
N SER A 691 -18.51 23.97 7.01
CA SER A 691 -19.94 24.21 7.25
C SER A 691 -20.19 25.57 7.92
N ALA A 692 -19.37 25.94 8.90
CA ALA A 692 -19.45 27.25 9.55
C ALA A 692 -18.99 28.40 8.64
N PHE A 693 -17.87 28.22 7.93
CA PHE A 693 -17.30 29.22 7.04
C PHE A 693 -18.21 29.51 5.85
N THR A 694 -18.69 28.47 5.16
CA THR A 694 -19.63 28.61 4.04
C THR A 694 -20.92 29.29 4.48
N ARG A 695 -21.44 28.97 5.68
CA ARG A 695 -22.61 29.67 6.24
C ARG A 695 -22.33 31.16 6.55
N ASN A 696 -21.13 31.48 7.02
CA ASN A 696 -20.74 32.85 7.34
C ASN A 696 -20.59 33.71 6.09
N GLU A 697 -19.99 33.15 5.04
CA GLU A 697 -19.66 33.84 3.79
C GLU A 697 -20.80 33.86 2.78
N PHE A 698 -21.58 32.78 2.69
CA PHE A 698 -22.71 32.62 1.79
C PHE A 698 -24.04 32.42 2.54
N PRO A 699 -24.45 33.37 3.40
CA PRO A 699 -25.64 33.26 4.24
C PRO A 699 -26.96 33.21 3.47
N GLY A 700 -26.96 33.65 2.20
CA GLY A 700 -28.11 33.58 1.30
C GLY A 700 -28.24 32.24 0.57
N THR A 701 -27.19 31.41 0.59
CA THR A 701 -27.19 30.07 -0.01
C THR A 701 -27.39 29.02 1.08
N ILE A 702 -26.48 28.98 2.06
CA ILE A 702 -26.58 28.06 3.19
C ILE A 702 -27.39 28.74 4.29
N TYR A 703 -28.57 28.20 4.60
CA TYR A 703 -29.49 28.79 5.56
C TYR A 703 -29.11 28.49 7.02
N ALA A 704 -28.69 27.25 7.30
CA ALA A 704 -28.28 26.79 8.62
C ALA A 704 -27.07 25.86 8.52
N SER A 705 -26.29 25.73 9.60
CA SER A 705 -25.17 24.79 9.63
C SER A 705 -25.02 24.03 10.95
N TYR A 706 -24.52 22.81 10.83
CA TYR A 706 -24.11 21.93 11.93
C TYR A 706 -22.58 21.79 11.89
N ALA A 707 -21.91 22.41 12.86
CA ALA A 707 -20.45 22.43 12.95
C ALA A 707 -20.00 21.58 14.14
N SER A 708 -19.79 20.28 13.90
CA SER A 708 -19.26 19.36 14.91
C SER A 708 -17.74 19.40 14.97
N SER A 709 -17.18 19.49 16.17
CA SER A 709 -15.75 19.43 16.45
C SER A 709 -14.92 20.32 15.53
N ALA A 710 -15.44 21.50 15.18
CA ALA A 710 -14.93 22.34 14.10
C ALA A 710 -13.74 23.20 14.55
N PRO A 711 -12.50 22.94 14.08
CA PRO A 711 -11.32 23.70 14.49
C PRO A 711 -11.16 24.95 13.62
N VAL A 712 -11.99 25.96 13.89
CA VAL A 712 -12.04 27.19 13.08
C VAL A 712 -10.85 28.12 13.28
N GLN A 713 -10.09 27.96 14.37
CA GLN A 713 -8.89 28.72 14.64
C GLN A 713 -7.68 28.06 13.96
N ALA A 714 -7.13 28.70 12.93
CA ALA A 714 -5.86 28.33 12.32
C ALA A 714 -4.70 28.56 13.33
N GLN A 715 -3.80 27.60 13.51
CA GLN A 715 -2.74 27.71 14.53
C GLN A 715 -1.50 26.87 14.21
N LEU A 716 -0.33 27.51 14.11
CA LEU A 716 0.93 26.83 13.80
C LEU A 716 1.24 25.71 14.80
N ASP A 717 1.28 26.04 16.09
CA ASP A 717 1.64 25.10 17.14
C ASP A 717 0.39 24.56 17.84
N MET A 718 0.10 23.29 17.59
CA MET A 718 -1.04 22.58 18.15
C MET A 718 -0.60 21.56 19.20
N GLY A 719 0.43 21.86 20.01
CA GLY A 719 0.85 20.92 21.06
C GLY A 719 -0.21 20.63 22.14
N ILE A 720 -1.16 21.54 22.31
CA ILE A 720 -2.33 21.34 23.17
C ILE A 720 -3.23 20.15 22.73
N TYR A 721 -3.06 19.65 21.50
CA TYR A 721 -3.73 18.44 21.03
C TYR A 721 -3.50 17.26 21.98
N PHE A 722 -2.25 17.03 22.38
CA PHE A 722 -1.87 15.90 23.25
C PHE A 722 -2.18 16.14 24.72
N GLU A 723 -2.34 17.40 25.14
CA GLU A 723 -2.87 17.72 26.47
C GLU A 723 -4.31 17.22 26.62
N GLN A 724 -5.13 17.29 25.57
CA GLN A 724 -6.49 16.72 25.61
C GLN A 724 -6.46 15.19 25.65
N VAL A 725 -5.50 14.56 24.96
CA VAL A 725 -5.26 13.11 25.08
C VAL A 725 -4.91 12.74 26.52
N TYR A 726 -3.96 13.45 27.14
CA TYR A 726 -3.59 13.27 28.54
C TYR A 726 -4.79 13.43 29.48
N ARG A 727 -5.57 14.51 29.33
CA ARG A 727 -6.78 14.74 30.13
C ARG A 727 -7.80 13.64 29.95
N GLY A 728 -7.96 13.12 28.74
CA GLY A 728 -8.81 11.96 28.47
C GLY A 728 -8.32 10.68 29.13
N MET A 729 -7.01 10.42 29.14
CA MET A 729 -6.43 9.29 29.86
C MET A 729 -6.71 9.38 31.36
N VAL A 730 -6.40 10.54 31.97
CA VAL A 730 -6.63 10.78 33.40
C VAL A 730 -8.13 10.70 33.74
N GLY A 731 -8.98 11.36 32.96
CA GLY A 731 -10.44 11.38 33.14
C GLY A 731 -11.09 9.99 33.03
N ASN A 732 -10.44 9.06 32.33
CA ASN A 732 -10.89 7.66 32.19
C ASN A 732 -10.17 6.66 33.12
N GLY A 733 -9.32 7.14 34.04
CA GLY A 733 -8.70 6.32 35.09
C GLY A 733 -7.34 5.72 34.73
N TYR A 734 -6.62 6.31 33.77
CA TYR A 734 -5.31 5.88 33.28
C TYR A 734 -4.18 6.88 33.60
N GLU A 735 -4.26 7.54 34.76
CA GLU A 735 -3.25 8.51 35.22
C GLU A 735 -1.85 7.86 35.37
N GLY A 736 -1.81 6.62 35.89
CA GLY A 736 -0.55 5.87 36.02
C GLY A 736 0.10 5.59 34.66
N CYS A 737 -0.66 5.10 33.69
CA CYS A 737 -0.23 4.94 32.30
C CYS A 737 0.33 6.25 31.70
N ALA A 738 -0.36 7.37 31.90
CA ALA A 738 0.06 8.66 31.36
C ALA A 738 1.41 9.12 31.93
N HIS A 739 1.62 8.93 33.24
CA HIS A 739 2.92 9.18 33.88
C HIS A 739 4.02 8.25 33.36
N ASP A 740 3.71 6.98 33.11
CA ASP A 740 4.66 6.01 32.56
C ASP A 740 5.05 6.35 31.11
N LEU A 741 4.11 6.81 30.28
CA LEU A 741 4.39 7.29 28.93
C LEU A 741 5.28 8.54 28.94
N ASN A 742 5.00 9.52 29.81
CA ASN A 742 5.86 10.70 30.00
C ASN A 742 7.28 10.28 30.41
N ALA A 743 7.40 9.37 31.38
CA ALA A 743 8.70 8.85 31.83
C ALA A 743 9.46 8.11 30.72
N ALA A 744 8.75 7.36 29.89
CA ALA A 744 9.32 6.66 28.74
C ALA A 744 9.84 7.64 27.67
N MET A 745 9.05 8.66 27.30
CA MET A 745 9.48 9.67 26.31
C MET A 745 10.69 10.46 26.82
N ARG A 746 10.71 10.86 28.09
CA ARG A 746 11.90 11.50 28.70
C ARG A 746 13.14 10.61 28.64
N TYR A 747 12.98 9.30 28.80
CA TYR A 747 14.09 8.37 28.64
C TYR A 747 14.54 8.29 27.18
N VAL A 748 13.61 8.20 26.23
CA VAL A 748 13.90 8.24 24.78
C VAL A 748 14.70 9.49 24.44
N ASP A 749 14.21 10.67 24.82
CA ASP A 749 14.87 11.96 24.57
C ASP A 749 16.28 12.01 25.18
N SER A 750 16.45 11.47 26.39
CA SER A 750 17.77 11.40 27.03
C SER A 750 18.75 10.49 26.29
N GLN A 751 18.27 9.48 25.56
CA GLN A 751 19.11 8.61 24.73
C GLN A 751 19.40 9.26 23.37
N LEU A 752 18.42 9.91 22.75
CA LEU A 752 18.59 10.64 21.50
C LEU A 752 19.61 11.78 21.66
N ALA A 753 19.53 12.55 22.75
CA ALA A 753 20.47 13.64 23.06
C ALA A 753 21.94 13.21 23.22
N ARG A 754 22.21 11.92 23.47
CA ARG A 754 23.59 11.39 23.61
C ARG A 754 24.26 11.12 22.26
N ASN A 755 23.50 11.14 21.16
CA ASN A 755 23.92 10.81 19.79
C ASN A 755 24.61 9.42 19.68
N GLY A 756 24.85 8.95 18.46
CA GLY A 756 25.60 7.71 18.21
C GLY A 756 24.92 6.45 18.77
N SER A 757 25.66 5.60 19.48
CA SER A 757 25.20 4.26 19.88
C SER A 757 23.97 4.26 20.80
N ALA A 758 23.81 5.27 21.66
CA ALA A 758 22.64 5.39 22.54
C ALA A 758 21.36 5.73 21.77
N SER A 759 21.44 6.66 20.81
CA SER A 759 20.32 6.99 19.90
C SER A 759 19.94 5.78 19.05
N ASN A 760 20.93 5.09 18.48
CA ASN A 760 20.71 3.89 17.67
C ASN A 760 20.05 2.77 18.49
N ALA A 761 20.51 2.55 19.73
CA ALA A 761 19.96 1.53 20.60
C ALA A 761 18.49 1.79 20.96
N VAL A 762 18.11 3.05 21.22
CA VAL A 762 16.70 3.36 21.53
C VAL A 762 15.80 3.27 20.29
N LYS A 763 16.29 3.65 19.10
CA LYS A 763 15.56 3.47 17.84
C LYS A 763 15.32 1.98 17.55
N ALA A 764 16.37 1.17 17.66
CA ALA A 764 16.30 -0.28 17.49
C ALA A 764 15.41 -0.96 18.53
N LEU A 765 15.42 -0.48 19.78
CA LEU A 765 14.57 -0.99 20.85
C LEU A 765 13.09 -0.92 20.48
N PHE A 766 12.62 0.16 19.85
CA PHE A 766 11.20 0.32 19.49
C PHE A 766 10.87 -0.35 18.16
N LEU A 767 11.66 -0.08 17.12
CA LEU A 767 11.27 -0.33 15.72
C LEU A 767 12.27 -1.22 14.94
N GLY A 768 13.24 -1.81 15.63
CA GLY A 768 14.25 -2.71 15.03
C GLY A 768 15.40 -1.96 14.35
N ASP A 769 16.40 -2.71 13.88
CA ASP A 769 17.66 -2.15 13.37
C ASP A 769 17.47 -1.20 12.18
N GLY A 770 16.45 -1.42 11.35
CA GLY A 770 16.12 -0.52 10.24
C GLY A 770 15.68 0.88 10.69
N ALA A 771 15.22 1.05 11.93
CA ALA A 771 14.83 2.35 12.44
C ALA A 771 16.02 3.29 12.68
N VAL A 772 17.24 2.74 12.84
CA VAL A 772 18.46 3.48 13.18
C VAL A 772 18.80 4.57 12.16
N GLN A 773 18.48 4.35 10.88
CA GLN A 773 18.79 5.28 9.80
C GLN A 773 17.91 6.54 9.78
N ASN A 774 16.79 6.52 10.50
CA ASN A 774 15.81 7.61 10.47
C ASN A 774 16.27 8.78 11.34
N SER A 775 15.84 9.99 10.99
CA SER A 775 16.07 11.17 11.84
C SER A 775 15.38 10.99 13.20
N ASP A 776 15.86 11.71 14.22
CA ASP A 776 15.22 11.68 15.54
C ASP A 776 13.77 12.18 15.47
N GLY A 777 13.50 13.17 14.62
CA GLY A 777 12.15 13.67 14.34
C GLY A 777 11.26 12.61 13.71
N ASP A 778 11.71 11.92 12.66
CA ASP A 778 10.92 10.88 11.99
C ASP A 778 10.67 9.66 12.89
N PHE A 779 11.69 9.25 13.67
CA PHE A 779 11.54 8.17 14.65
C PHE A 779 10.50 8.50 15.71
N THR A 780 10.58 9.69 16.30
CA THR A 780 9.67 10.10 17.38
C THR A 780 8.27 10.44 16.87
N ALA A 781 8.14 10.98 15.66
CA ALA A 781 6.87 11.14 14.98
C ALA A 781 6.17 9.79 14.73
N ALA A 782 6.93 8.74 14.39
CA ALA A 782 6.36 7.41 14.25
C ALA A 782 5.79 6.87 15.58
N LEU A 783 6.45 7.13 16.72
CA LEU A 783 5.93 6.72 18.02
C LEU A 783 4.60 7.39 18.36
N ALA A 784 4.38 8.64 17.91
CA ALA A 784 3.13 9.36 18.14
C ALA A 784 1.89 8.65 17.55
N TYR A 785 2.04 7.75 16.59
CA TYR A 785 0.92 6.97 16.03
C TYR A 785 0.23 6.08 17.06
N MET A 786 0.85 5.77 18.21
CA MET A 786 0.18 5.04 19.30
C MET A 786 -1.04 5.79 19.88
N TYR A 787 -1.12 7.12 19.66
CA TYR A 787 -2.24 7.96 20.09
C TYR A 787 -3.29 8.19 19.00
N SER A 788 -3.04 7.73 17.77
CA SER A 788 -3.82 8.11 16.58
C SER A 788 -5.30 7.68 16.63
N THR A 789 -5.62 6.60 17.34
CA THR A 789 -6.99 6.09 17.49
C THR A 789 -7.80 6.88 18.53
N PHE A 790 -7.13 7.63 19.42
CA PHE A 790 -7.79 8.35 20.51
C PHE A 790 -8.81 9.37 20.02
N GLN A 791 -8.53 10.08 18.92
CA GLN A 791 -9.45 11.08 18.37
C GLN A 791 -10.85 10.49 18.13
N TRP A 792 -10.95 9.24 17.66
CA TRP A 792 -12.20 8.58 17.27
C TRP A 792 -12.75 7.61 18.31
N TYR A 793 -11.88 7.04 19.13
CA TYR A 793 -12.25 5.95 20.05
C TYR A 793 -11.98 6.29 21.53
N GLY A 794 -11.29 7.38 21.82
CA GLY A 794 -10.75 7.68 23.15
C GLY A 794 -9.86 6.55 23.65
N MET A 795 -10.19 5.98 24.80
CA MET A 795 -9.49 4.82 25.36
C MET A 795 -9.96 3.48 24.75
N GLY A 796 -10.99 3.47 23.92
CA GLY A 796 -11.47 2.27 23.21
C GLY A 796 -10.65 1.97 21.94
N GLY A 797 -11.27 1.26 20.98
CA GLY A 797 -10.71 1.05 19.65
C GLY A 797 -10.00 -0.30 19.45
N GLY A 798 -10.37 -1.34 20.19
CA GLY A 798 -9.82 -2.70 20.01
C GLY A 798 -8.41 -2.88 20.58
N GLU A 799 -7.67 -3.84 20.03
CA GLU A 799 -6.30 -4.17 20.48
C GLU A 799 -5.29 -3.06 20.12
N MET A 800 -5.54 -2.31 19.04
CA MET A 800 -4.71 -1.15 18.66
C MET A 800 -5.12 0.16 19.35
N GLY A 801 -6.11 0.11 20.25
CA GLY A 801 -6.59 1.26 21.01
C GLY A 801 -5.63 1.70 22.12
N LEU A 802 -5.69 2.99 22.48
CA LEU A 802 -4.85 3.57 23.55
C LEU A 802 -5.11 2.90 24.91
N GLY A 803 -6.34 2.45 25.19
CA GLY A 803 -6.65 1.70 26.41
C GLY A 803 -5.95 0.34 26.47
N SER A 804 -5.81 -0.37 25.34
CA SER A 804 -5.06 -1.63 25.31
C SER A 804 -3.58 -1.43 25.63
N LEU A 805 -2.98 -0.34 25.10
CA LEU A 805 -1.63 0.06 25.48
C LEU A 805 -1.52 0.37 26.97
N CYS A 806 -2.48 1.10 27.53
CA CYS A 806 -2.44 1.42 28.96
C CYS A 806 -2.64 0.20 29.86
N ASP A 807 -3.54 -0.71 29.52
CA ASP A 807 -3.70 -1.99 30.22
C ASP A 807 -2.39 -2.80 30.18
N TRP A 808 -1.69 -2.77 29.05
CA TRP A 808 -0.37 -3.39 28.88
C TRP A 808 0.70 -2.76 29.78
N LEU A 809 0.76 -1.43 29.86
CA LEU A 809 1.73 -0.71 30.71
C LEU A 809 1.43 -0.86 32.20
N GLU A 810 0.17 -0.92 32.59
CA GLU A 810 -0.26 -0.92 33.99
C GLU A 810 -0.23 -2.31 34.66
N ALA A 811 -0.11 -3.42 33.92
CA ALA A 811 -0.03 -4.74 34.55
C ALA A 811 1.16 -4.84 35.55
N VAL A 812 1.06 -5.70 36.58
CA VAL A 812 2.08 -5.77 37.65
C VAL A 812 3.43 -6.26 37.10
N PRO A 813 4.55 -5.54 37.35
CA PRO A 813 5.88 -5.94 36.91
C PRO A 813 6.26 -7.33 37.46
N ASN A 814 6.81 -8.22 36.61
CA ASN A 814 7.16 -9.64 36.84
C ASN A 814 6.06 -10.69 36.58
N ALA A 815 4.81 -10.28 36.29
CA ALA A 815 3.86 -11.16 35.62
C ALA A 815 4.05 -11.02 34.09
N PRO A 816 4.01 -12.11 33.28
CA PRO A 816 3.90 -11.93 31.84
C PRO A 816 2.63 -11.11 31.56
N PRO A 817 2.72 -9.95 30.89
CA PRO A 817 1.55 -9.17 30.57
C PRO A 817 0.64 -9.99 29.65
N THR A 818 -0.51 -10.42 30.16
CA THR A 818 -1.48 -11.18 29.37
C THR A 818 -2.27 -10.19 28.52
N PRO A 819 -2.42 -10.40 27.20
CA PRO A 819 -3.33 -9.61 26.36
C PRO A 819 -4.80 -9.71 26.80
N THR A 820 -5.11 -10.63 27.71
CA THR A 820 -6.43 -10.97 28.20
C THR A 820 -6.61 -10.62 29.68
N ALA A 821 -6.62 -9.32 30.00
CA ALA A 821 -7.48 -8.85 31.10
C ALA A 821 -8.92 -8.69 30.56
N THR A 822 -9.51 -9.80 30.11
CA THR A 822 -10.94 -9.89 29.84
C THR A 822 -11.69 -9.71 31.15
N VAL A 823 -12.00 -8.45 31.51
CA VAL A 823 -13.23 -8.17 32.23
C VAL A 823 -14.34 -8.72 31.35
N SER A 824 -15.05 -9.71 31.88
CA SER A 824 -16.02 -10.55 31.19
C SER A 824 -16.83 -9.82 30.13
N ARG A 825 -17.03 -10.49 28.98
CA ARG A 825 -17.92 -10.12 27.87
C ARG A 825 -19.41 -10.01 28.29
N ALA A 826 -19.71 -10.07 29.59
CA ALA A 826 -21.04 -9.98 30.16
C ALA A 826 -21.26 -8.57 30.73
N LYS A 827 -21.99 -7.75 29.98
CA LYS A 827 -22.44 -6.39 30.34
C LYS A 827 -21.35 -5.31 30.45
N ARG A 828 -20.46 -5.18 29.45
CA ARG A 828 -20.03 -3.82 29.11
C ARG A 828 -21.25 -3.12 28.50
N SER A 829 -21.89 -2.26 29.29
CA SER A 829 -22.53 -1.07 28.73
C SER A 829 -21.54 -0.41 27.78
N ARG A 830 -22.03 0.29 26.76
CA ARG A 830 -21.30 1.03 25.72
C ARG A 830 -20.43 2.19 26.27
N ASP A 831 -19.72 1.97 27.37
CA ASP A 831 -19.06 2.98 28.20
C ASP A 831 -17.53 2.93 27.96
N LEU A 832 -17.14 3.29 26.74
CA LEU A 832 -15.89 3.99 26.33
C LEU A 832 -14.54 3.60 26.96
N GLY A 833 -14.38 2.36 27.46
CA GLY A 833 -13.14 1.91 28.08
C GLY A 833 -12.88 2.51 29.46
N ARG A 834 -13.89 3.09 30.11
CA ARG A 834 -13.75 3.72 31.42
C ARG A 834 -13.45 2.68 32.51
N ARG A 835 -12.39 2.91 33.28
CA ARG A 835 -12.09 2.11 34.48
C ARG A 835 -12.93 2.61 35.65
N GLN A 836 -13.64 1.73 36.37
CA GLN A 836 -14.26 2.10 37.64
C GLN A 836 -13.14 2.35 38.67
N GLY A 837 -13.15 3.54 39.29
CA GLY A 837 -12.09 3.97 40.19
C GLY A 837 -11.94 3.04 41.39
N ASN A 838 -10.69 2.66 41.69
CA ASN A 838 -10.33 2.18 43.01
C ASN A 838 -9.96 3.39 43.87
N ASP A 839 -10.57 3.49 45.04
CA ASP A 839 -10.28 4.51 46.05
C ASP A 839 -8.77 4.53 46.38
N SER A 840 -8.29 5.75 46.62
CA SER A 840 -6.95 6.13 47.04
C SER A 840 -6.25 5.08 47.93
N MET A 841 -5.14 4.51 47.44
CA MET A 841 -4.20 3.78 48.28
C MET A 841 -2.89 4.57 48.44
N SER A 842 -2.55 4.86 49.68
CA SER A 842 -1.31 5.52 50.09
C SER A 842 -0.10 4.59 49.89
N ALA A 843 1.04 5.20 49.53
CA ALA A 843 2.32 4.51 49.41
C ALA A 843 2.71 3.83 50.74
N SER A 844 2.99 2.53 50.69
CA SER A 844 3.55 1.79 51.83
C SER A 844 5.08 1.96 51.86
N PRO A 845 5.73 2.29 52.99
CA PRO A 845 7.15 2.66 53.04
C PRO A 845 8.17 1.51 52.89
N ASN A 846 7.74 0.29 52.58
CA ASN A 846 8.62 -0.89 52.66
C ASN A 846 8.65 -1.65 51.34
N GLY A 847 9.49 -1.25 50.38
CA GLY A 847 10.17 -2.11 49.38
C GLY A 847 9.39 -3.20 48.60
N THR A 848 8.07 -3.33 48.73
CA THR A 848 7.23 -4.31 48.06
C THR A 848 6.42 -3.62 46.97
N LEU A 849 6.45 -4.18 45.76
CA LEU A 849 5.72 -3.66 44.60
C LEU A 849 4.20 -3.59 44.92
N PRO A 850 3.52 -2.48 44.56
CA PRO A 850 2.06 -2.39 44.60
C PRO A 850 1.38 -3.59 43.92
N THR A 851 0.22 -4.00 44.43
CA THR A 851 -0.59 -5.10 43.85
C THR A 851 -1.44 -4.67 42.64
N SER A 852 -1.46 -3.37 42.33
CA SER A 852 -2.11 -2.77 41.17
C SER A 852 -1.35 -1.50 40.76
N ALA A 853 -1.53 -1.04 39.52
CA ALA A 853 -0.85 0.15 39.03
C ALA A 853 -1.11 1.38 39.93
N PRO A 854 -0.07 2.01 40.47
CA PRO A 854 -0.22 3.24 41.25
C PRO A 854 -0.54 4.41 40.32
N SER A 855 -1.24 5.44 40.82
CA SER A 855 -1.53 6.66 40.04
C SER A 855 -0.25 7.40 39.60
N THR A 856 0.87 7.17 40.27
CA THR A 856 2.20 7.69 39.89
C THR A 856 2.86 6.95 38.72
N GLY A 857 2.26 5.86 38.22
CA GLY A 857 2.87 4.94 37.27
C GLY A 857 3.93 4.03 37.90
N TRP A 858 4.42 3.07 37.13
CA TRP A 858 5.48 2.15 37.52
C TRP A 858 6.88 2.75 37.48
N ALA A 859 7.11 3.84 36.74
CA ALA A 859 8.43 4.45 36.55
C ALA A 859 9.17 4.76 37.88
N PRO A 860 8.53 5.28 38.95
CA PRO A 860 9.19 5.47 40.25
C PRO A 860 9.64 4.17 40.95
N PHE A 861 9.05 3.03 40.59
CA PHE A 861 9.30 1.73 41.22
C PHE A 861 10.28 0.86 40.44
N ILE A 862 10.20 0.87 39.10
CA ILE A 862 11.03 0.01 38.23
C ILE A 862 12.01 0.80 37.34
N GLY A 863 11.93 2.14 37.36
CA GLY A 863 12.78 3.05 36.60
C GLY A 863 12.28 3.29 35.16
N ASN A 864 12.60 4.48 34.64
CA ASN A 864 12.14 4.94 33.31
C ASN A 864 12.60 4.01 32.18
N LYS A 865 13.80 3.43 32.28
CA LYS A 865 14.31 2.47 31.29
C LYS A 865 13.42 1.23 31.18
N ALA A 866 13.04 0.63 32.32
CA ALA A 866 12.23 -0.58 32.32
C ALA A 866 10.80 -0.32 31.79
N VAL A 867 10.22 0.84 32.12
CA VAL A 867 8.94 1.27 31.54
C VAL A 867 9.08 1.50 30.02
N THR A 868 10.17 2.08 29.55
CA THR A 868 10.45 2.25 28.12
C THR A 868 10.56 0.92 27.39
N GLU A 869 11.32 -0.04 27.93
CA GLU A 869 11.45 -1.38 27.35
C GLU A 869 10.09 -2.09 27.29
N ARG A 870 9.25 -1.87 28.29
CA ARG A 870 7.88 -2.39 28.34
C ARG A 870 6.97 -1.75 27.29
N LEU A 871 7.05 -0.43 27.09
CA LEU A 871 6.35 0.28 26.02
C LEU A 871 6.77 -0.26 24.65
N ALA A 872 8.08 -0.40 24.43
CA ALA A 872 8.65 -0.94 23.18
C ALA A 872 8.34 -2.43 22.94
N ALA A 873 7.82 -3.13 23.96
CA ALA A 873 7.38 -4.52 23.88
C ALA A 873 5.86 -4.66 23.64
N TRP A 874 5.10 -3.56 23.57
CA TRP A 874 3.67 -3.62 23.25
C TRP A 874 3.49 -4.25 21.86
N PRO A 875 2.77 -5.40 21.72
CA PRO A 875 2.73 -6.16 20.47
C PRO A 875 2.22 -5.38 19.27
N GLN A 876 1.36 -4.38 19.53
CA GLN A 876 0.70 -3.61 18.47
C GLN A 876 1.45 -2.36 18.03
N LEU A 877 2.56 -2.00 18.70
CA LEU A 877 3.32 -0.79 18.37
C LEU A 877 3.80 -0.79 16.90
N VAL A 878 4.50 -1.84 16.48
CA VAL A 878 5.02 -1.97 15.11
C VAL A 878 3.88 -2.08 14.08
N PRO A 879 2.85 -2.93 14.27
CA PRO A 879 1.67 -2.94 13.41
C PRO A 879 1.06 -1.56 13.21
N VAL A 880 0.82 -0.80 14.30
CA VAL A 880 0.26 0.56 14.24
C VAL A 880 1.18 1.49 13.43
N VAL A 881 2.48 1.50 13.71
CA VAL A 881 3.45 2.35 12.98
C VAL A 881 3.46 2.01 11.48
N ASN A 882 3.61 0.73 11.13
CA ASN A 882 3.63 0.28 9.74
C ASN A 882 2.30 0.59 9.02
N SER A 883 1.19 0.57 9.75
CA SER A 883 -0.14 0.88 9.22
C SER A 883 -0.23 2.34 8.74
N TYR A 884 0.31 3.30 9.49
CA TYR A 884 0.23 4.73 9.15
C TYR A 884 1.33 5.20 8.21
N THR A 885 2.53 4.66 8.35
CA THR A 885 3.71 5.06 7.56
C THR A 885 3.78 4.31 6.24
N GLY A 886 3.17 3.13 6.15
CA GLY A 886 3.32 2.25 5.01
C GLY A 886 4.73 1.66 4.87
N THR A 887 5.57 1.69 5.90
CA THR A 887 6.90 1.07 5.92
C THR A 887 6.89 -0.30 6.63
N ASP A 888 8.00 -1.03 6.63
CA ASP A 888 8.19 -2.27 7.41
C ASP A 888 9.32 -2.10 8.44
N CYS A 889 8.93 -1.64 9.63
CA CYS A 889 9.78 -1.52 10.81
C CYS A 889 9.65 -2.75 11.74
N SER A 890 9.95 -3.95 11.25
CA SER A 890 9.91 -5.17 12.07
C SER A 890 11.29 -5.56 12.65
N LYS A 891 11.33 -5.94 13.94
CA LYS A 891 12.52 -6.49 14.64
C LYS A 891 13.04 -7.82 14.06
N SER A 892 12.36 -8.38 13.05
CA SER A 892 12.70 -9.63 12.36
C SER A 892 13.18 -9.41 10.93
N GLY A 893 13.17 -8.17 10.42
CA GLY A 893 13.66 -7.85 9.08
C GLY A 893 15.19 -7.83 9.04
N SER A 894 15.79 -8.65 8.17
CA SER A 894 17.23 -8.69 7.91
C SER A 894 17.71 -7.57 6.98
N ASP A 895 16.93 -6.50 6.81
CA ASP A 895 17.18 -5.41 5.88
C ASP A 895 17.06 -4.04 6.60
N PRO A 896 18.18 -3.32 6.80
CA PRO A 896 18.16 -1.98 7.37
C PRO A 896 17.30 -0.97 6.57
N GLY A 897 17.13 -1.16 5.25
CA GLY A 897 16.44 -0.21 4.37
C GLY A 897 14.90 -0.32 4.33
N SER A 898 14.28 -1.24 5.07
CA SER A 898 12.83 -1.47 5.02
C SER A 898 11.98 -0.53 5.88
N CYS A 899 12.64 0.22 6.79
CA CYS A 899 12.01 1.15 7.73
C CYS A 899 12.42 2.60 7.36
N ASP A 900 11.75 3.18 6.36
CA ASP A 900 11.90 4.59 5.96
C ASP A 900 10.72 5.40 6.50
N LEU A 901 10.94 6.04 7.65
CA LEU A 901 9.97 6.89 8.33
C LEU A 901 9.96 8.31 7.77
N GLY A 902 10.95 8.68 6.95
CA GLY A 902 11.10 10.00 6.35
C GLY A 902 10.51 10.12 4.94
N ALA A 903 9.91 9.06 4.42
CA ALA A 903 9.36 9.02 3.07
C ALA A 903 8.26 10.08 2.84
N ARG A 904 8.20 10.61 1.61
CA ARG A 904 7.08 11.46 1.17
C ARG A 904 5.78 10.65 1.17
N PHE A 905 4.67 11.31 1.55
CA PHE A 905 3.33 10.75 1.37
C PHE A 905 3.12 10.42 -0.11
N SER A 906 2.57 9.24 -0.34
CA SER A 906 2.23 8.74 -1.67
C SER A 906 0.72 8.63 -1.91
N ASP A 907 -0.08 8.76 -0.84
CA ASP A 907 -1.53 8.77 -0.94
C ASP A 907 -2.04 10.17 -1.34
N PRO A 908 -2.99 10.27 -2.30
CA PRO A 908 -3.47 11.56 -2.81
C PRO A 908 -4.10 12.45 -1.74
N ASP A 909 -4.92 11.88 -0.86
CA ASP A 909 -5.69 12.64 0.14
C ASP A 909 -4.78 13.26 1.20
N GLY A 910 -3.75 12.53 1.65
CA GLY A 910 -2.74 13.01 2.59
C GLY A 910 -1.84 14.08 1.97
N ILE A 911 -1.50 13.97 0.69
CA ILE A 911 -0.80 15.04 -0.04
C ILE A 911 -1.66 16.30 -0.10
N SER A 912 -2.95 16.18 -0.45
CA SER A 912 -3.89 17.30 -0.49
C SER A 912 -4.08 17.97 0.88
N TRP A 913 -4.28 17.17 1.93
CA TRP A 913 -4.42 17.68 3.30
C TRP A 913 -3.14 18.38 3.77
N MET A 914 -1.99 17.80 3.43
CA MET A 914 -0.68 18.35 3.74
C MET A 914 -0.45 19.69 3.07
N TRP A 915 -0.87 19.85 1.81
CA TRP A 915 -0.84 21.15 1.15
C TRP A 915 -1.64 22.20 1.94
N GLN A 916 -2.86 21.85 2.40
CA GLN A 916 -3.74 22.80 3.09
C GLN A 916 -3.19 23.27 4.45
N TYR A 917 -2.64 22.38 5.27
CA TYR A 917 -2.07 22.80 6.54
C TYR A 917 -0.69 23.46 6.38
N CYS A 918 0.10 23.08 5.37
CA CYS A 918 1.38 23.74 5.06
C CYS A 918 1.19 25.14 4.45
N SER A 919 0.06 25.40 3.76
CA SER A 919 -0.21 26.69 3.10
C SER A 919 -0.97 27.67 4.00
N GLN A 920 -2.09 27.24 4.61
CA GLN A 920 -3.07 28.16 5.18
C GLN A 920 -3.32 27.90 6.66
N PHE A 921 -3.71 26.69 7.03
CA PHE A 921 -4.31 26.48 8.34
C PHE A 921 -3.29 26.44 9.45
N GLY A 922 -2.13 25.80 9.25
CA GLY A 922 -1.23 25.42 10.32
C GLY A 922 -1.95 24.55 11.34
N PHE A 923 -1.52 23.32 11.56
CA PHE A 923 -2.09 22.45 12.59
C PHE A 923 -1.01 21.46 13.03
N PHE A 924 0.19 21.97 13.29
CA PHE A 924 1.31 21.09 13.60
C PHE A 924 1.15 20.55 15.02
N GLN A 925 0.83 19.26 15.13
CA GLN A 925 0.63 18.55 16.39
C GLN A 925 2.00 18.22 17.01
N GLN A 926 2.58 19.15 17.77
CA GLN A 926 3.95 19.09 18.33
C GLN A 926 3.94 18.97 19.87
N ASP A 927 5.09 19.00 20.54
CA ASP A 927 5.16 18.94 22.03
C ASP A 927 5.55 20.28 22.69
N ASN A 928 5.51 21.42 22.00
CA ASN A 928 6.09 22.66 22.55
C ASN A 928 5.19 23.41 23.54
N ILE A 929 3.90 23.09 23.59
CA ILE A 929 2.89 23.77 24.42
C ILE A 929 2.24 22.76 25.36
N VAL A 930 3.03 22.20 26.27
CA VAL A 930 2.47 21.45 27.40
C VAL A 930 2.49 22.37 28.62
N PRO A 931 1.32 22.77 29.17
CA PRO A 931 1.26 23.66 30.33
C PRO A 931 2.03 23.14 31.54
N ASN A 932 2.17 21.82 31.63
CA ASN A 932 2.94 21.13 32.66
C ASN A 932 3.80 20.04 32.02
N ALA A 933 5.12 20.13 32.15
CA ALA A 933 6.05 19.15 31.57
C ALA A 933 5.83 17.69 32.02
N SER A 934 5.09 17.45 33.11
CA SER A 934 4.70 16.09 33.52
C SER A 934 3.55 15.50 32.69
N HIS A 935 2.85 16.31 31.88
CA HIS A 935 1.78 15.86 30.98
C HIS A 935 2.28 15.53 29.56
N ALA A 936 3.52 15.87 29.23
CA ALA A 936 4.07 15.70 27.88
C ALA A 936 4.01 14.22 27.46
N LEU A 937 3.34 13.94 26.34
CA LEU A 937 3.19 12.59 25.80
C LEU A 937 4.08 12.35 24.58
N LEU A 938 4.66 13.41 24.03
CA LEU A 938 5.49 13.38 22.83
C LEU A 938 6.97 13.62 23.17
N SER A 939 7.82 13.47 22.17
CA SER A 939 9.24 13.76 22.26
C SER A 939 9.53 15.23 22.00
N VAL A 940 10.54 15.78 22.66
CA VAL A 940 11.06 17.14 22.38
C VAL A 940 11.64 17.29 20.96
N HIS A 941 11.85 16.20 20.22
CA HIS A 941 12.30 16.24 18.82
C HIS A 941 11.17 16.57 17.83
N GLN A 942 9.90 16.51 18.25
CA GLN A 942 8.74 16.94 17.48
C GLN A 942 8.57 18.46 17.62
N THR A 943 9.38 19.19 16.85
CA THR A 943 9.43 20.66 16.85
C THR A 943 8.69 21.30 15.67
N LEU A 944 8.35 22.59 15.78
CA LEU A 944 7.84 23.36 14.64
C LEU A 944 8.78 23.34 13.42
N ALA A 945 10.09 23.38 13.67
CA ALA A 945 11.09 23.31 12.61
C ALA A 945 11.05 21.96 11.88
N TYR A 946 10.88 20.86 12.62
CA TYR A 946 10.67 19.53 12.03
C TYR A 946 9.40 19.50 11.16
N SER A 947 8.28 20.05 11.65
CA SER A 947 7.04 20.11 10.86
C SER A 947 7.18 20.91 9.57
N GLN A 948 7.91 22.03 9.61
CA GLN A 948 8.20 22.85 8.43
C GLN A 948 9.16 22.13 7.46
N GLU A 949 10.10 21.35 7.98
CA GLU A 949 10.96 20.48 7.17
C GLU A 949 10.11 19.43 6.46
N VAL A 950 9.17 18.77 7.13
CA VAL A 950 8.24 17.81 6.54
C VAL A 950 7.45 18.44 5.38
N CYS A 951 6.91 19.65 5.56
CA CYS A 951 6.28 20.42 4.47
C CYS A 951 7.22 20.64 3.28
N SER A 952 8.46 21.04 3.55
CA SER A 952 9.48 21.30 2.52
C SER A 952 9.91 20.03 1.79
N ARG A 953 9.97 18.91 2.52
CA ARG A 953 10.32 17.58 2.02
C ARG A 953 9.24 17.04 1.10
N GLN A 954 7.96 17.21 1.44
CA GLN A 954 6.85 16.77 0.59
C GLN A 954 6.71 17.60 -0.68
N PHE A 955 6.94 18.92 -0.61
CA PHE A 955 6.79 19.85 -1.73
C PHE A 955 8.12 20.55 -2.07
N PRO A 956 9.10 19.83 -2.65
CA PRO A 956 10.42 20.38 -2.94
C PRO A 956 10.34 21.61 -3.84
N GLY A 957 10.88 22.75 -3.37
CA GLY A 957 10.94 23.99 -4.14
C GLY A 957 9.66 24.85 -4.10
N ALA A 958 8.60 24.44 -3.40
CA ALA A 958 7.36 25.21 -3.28
C ALA A 958 7.55 26.55 -2.54
N ILE A 959 8.38 26.57 -1.49
CA ILE A 959 8.72 27.81 -0.79
C ILE A 959 9.55 28.74 -1.69
N LYS A 960 10.52 28.18 -2.42
CA LYS A 960 11.42 28.94 -3.30
C LYS A 960 10.68 29.57 -4.49
N SER A 961 9.68 28.88 -5.03
CA SER A 961 8.81 29.39 -6.10
C SER A 961 7.75 30.39 -5.60
N GLY A 962 7.57 30.51 -4.29
CA GLY A 962 6.53 31.34 -3.68
C GLY A 962 5.13 30.71 -3.69
N ALA A 963 5.01 29.43 -4.10
CA ALA A 963 3.75 28.70 -4.10
C ALA A 963 3.30 28.26 -2.70
N LEU A 964 4.27 28.01 -1.79
CA LEU A 964 4.03 27.89 -0.36
C LEU A 964 4.69 29.07 0.38
N PRO A 965 4.05 29.60 1.44
CA PRO A 965 4.72 30.53 2.34
C PRO A 965 5.82 29.82 3.14
N ALA A 966 6.79 30.56 3.67
CA ALA A 966 7.86 30.01 4.52
C ALA A 966 7.32 29.38 5.83
N SER A 967 6.14 29.80 6.26
CA SER A 967 5.36 29.20 7.34
C SER A 967 3.87 29.36 6.99
N PRO A 968 2.98 28.42 7.36
CA PRO A 968 1.55 28.51 7.07
C PRO A 968 0.95 29.88 7.44
N ALA A 969 0.07 30.40 6.59
CA ALA A 969 -0.49 31.75 6.69
C ALA A 969 -1.62 31.89 7.75
N VAL A 970 -1.38 31.39 8.97
CA VAL A 970 -2.42 31.21 10.00
C VAL A 970 -3.06 32.53 10.45
N GLU A 971 -2.30 33.61 10.52
CA GLU A 971 -2.80 34.92 10.94
C GLU A 971 -3.77 35.50 9.92
N GLU A 972 -3.42 35.43 8.64
CA GLU A 972 -4.27 35.89 7.54
C GLU A 972 -5.53 35.03 7.44
N MET A 973 -5.40 33.71 7.63
CA MET A 973 -6.55 32.81 7.70
C MET A 973 -7.52 33.19 8.82
N ASN A 974 -7.03 33.41 10.05
CA ASN A 974 -7.89 33.79 11.17
C ASN A 974 -8.53 35.17 10.98
N LYS A 975 -7.84 36.09 10.31
CA LYS A 975 -8.37 37.41 9.98
C LYS A 975 -9.52 37.32 8.97
N GLN A 976 -9.40 36.43 7.98
CA GLN A 976 -10.45 36.20 6.98
C GLN A 976 -11.66 35.47 7.57
N THR A 977 -11.42 34.41 8.35
CA THR A 977 -12.50 33.54 8.85
C THR A 977 -13.09 34.00 10.18
N GLY A 978 -12.39 34.86 10.91
CA GLY A 978 -12.72 35.30 12.27
C GLY A 978 -12.25 34.37 13.38
N GLY A 979 -11.66 33.21 13.06
CA GLY A 979 -11.15 32.24 14.05
C GLY A 979 -12.15 31.93 15.17
N TRP A 980 -11.71 31.91 16.42
CA TRP A 980 -12.57 31.73 17.60
C TRP A 980 -13.76 32.71 17.71
N THR A 981 -13.66 33.87 17.06
CA THR A 981 -14.68 34.93 17.15
C THR A 981 -15.80 34.80 16.12
N ILE A 982 -15.74 33.81 15.23
CA ILE A 982 -16.76 33.57 14.22
C ILE A 982 -18.13 33.32 14.88
N ARG A 983 -19.18 34.02 14.41
CA ARG A 983 -20.56 33.88 14.89
C ARG A 983 -21.54 33.88 13.71
N PRO A 984 -21.54 32.84 12.85
CA PRO A 984 -22.53 32.75 11.79
C PRO A 984 -23.92 32.56 12.43
N SER A 985 -24.94 33.17 11.82
CA SER A 985 -26.32 32.96 12.27
C SER A 985 -26.80 31.55 11.89
N ASN A 986 -27.74 31.00 12.65
CA ASN A 986 -28.32 29.66 12.41
C ASN A 986 -27.27 28.54 12.37
N THR A 987 -26.21 28.68 13.18
CA THR A 987 -25.16 27.68 13.32
C THR A 987 -25.21 27.06 14.70
N TYR A 988 -25.16 25.73 14.75
CA TYR A 988 -25.01 24.95 15.97
C TYR A 988 -23.59 24.41 16.07
N TRP A 989 -22.97 24.56 17.25
CA TRP A 989 -21.63 24.09 17.54
C TRP A 989 -21.67 22.92 18.51
N SER A 990 -21.00 21.82 18.20
CA SER A 990 -20.85 20.69 19.11
C SER A 990 -19.38 20.26 19.20
N GLY A 991 -19.01 19.63 20.30
CA GLY A 991 -17.66 19.12 20.50
C GLY A 991 -17.61 18.14 21.68
N GLY A 992 -16.60 17.30 21.73
CA GLY A 992 -16.37 16.41 22.87
C GLY A 992 -15.55 17.07 23.97
N GLU A 993 -15.79 16.69 25.22
CA GLU A 993 -15.01 17.15 26.38
C GLU A 993 -13.51 16.86 26.25
N PHE A 994 -13.15 15.69 25.70
CA PHE A 994 -11.76 15.27 25.48
C PHE A 994 -11.38 15.31 24.00
N ASP A 995 -12.12 16.06 23.18
CA ASP A 995 -11.82 16.21 21.77
C ASP A 995 -10.48 16.98 21.59
N PRO A 996 -9.47 16.37 20.95
CA PRO A 996 -8.18 17.03 20.73
C PRO A 996 -8.25 18.35 19.95
N TRP A 997 -9.33 18.55 19.19
CA TRP A 997 -9.56 19.76 18.38
C TRP A 997 -10.47 20.79 19.08
N LEU A 998 -11.03 20.48 20.25
CA LEU A 998 -11.91 21.38 21.01
C LEU A 998 -11.26 22.76 21.21
N THR A 999 -9.96 22.77 21.47
CA THR A 999 -9.16 23.96 21.80
C THR A 999 -9.06 24.97 20.65
N LEU A 1000 -9.21 24.51 19.41
CA LEU A 1000 -9.23 25.35 18.20
C LEU A 1000 -10.66 25.69 17.74
N SER A 1001 -11.68 25.23 18.45
CA SER A 1001 -13.08 25.53 18.18
C SER A 1001 -13.57 26.74 18.99
N PRO A 1002 -14.71 27.36 18.64
CA PRO A 1002 -15.32 28.38 19.49
C PRO A 1002 -15.77 27.85 20.86
N LEU A 1003 -15.80 26.52 21.04
CA LEU A 1003 -16.10 25.85 22.30
C LEU A 1003 -14.89 25.76 23.26
N SER A 1004 -13.72 26.23 22.82
CA SER A 1004 -12.51 26.22 23.64
C SER A 1004 -12.70 26.99 24.96
N THR A 1005 -12.25 26.36 26.04
CA THR A 1005 -12.20 26.93 27.40
C THR A 1005 -10.77 27.20 27.86
N GLU A 1006 -9.78 27.03 26.98
CA GLU A 1006 -8.38 27.25 27.30
C GLU A 1006 -8.08 28.73 27.51
N ALA A 1007 -7.12 29.04 28.40
CA ALA A 1007 -6.81 30.41 28.78
C ALA A 1007 -6.27 31.29 27.65
N PHE A 1008 -5.71 30.68 26.59
CA PHE A 1008 -5.26 31.37 25.37
C PHE A 1008 -6.40 31.63 24.38
N ALA A 1009 -7.55 30.96 24.54
CA ALA A 1009 -8.75 31.26 23.80
C ALA A 1009 -9.53 32.42 24.48
N PRO A 1010 -10.47 33.07 23.79
CA PRO A 1010 -11.21 34.19 24.37
C PRO A 1010 -12.07 33.80 25.60
N ASN A 1011 -11.65 34.22 26.80
CA ASN A 1011 -12.26 33.90 28.12
C ASN A 1011 -13.71 34.43 28.37
N PHE A 1012 -14.45 34.86 27.34
CA PHE A 1012 -15.74 35.54 27.52
C PHE A 1012 -16.95 34.80 26.93
N VAL A 1013 -16.79 33.57 26.44
CA VAL A 1013 -17.88 32.79 25.83
C VAL A 1013 -18.77 32.14 26.90
N THR A 1014 -20.08 32.21 26.69
CA THR A 1014 -21.14 31.61 27.50
C THR A 1014 -21.90 30.62 26.61
N PHE A 1015 -21.82 29.34 26.95
CA PHE A 1015 -22.52 28.28 26.23
C PHE A 1015 -24.02 28.36 26.50
N ARG A 1016 -24.79 28.36 25.42
CA ARG A 1016 -26.24 28.44 25.45
C ARG A 1016 -26.84 27.28 24.67
N THR A 1017 -27.89 26.70 25.23
CA THR A 1017 -28.71 25.67 24.58
C THR A 1017 -30.12 26.16 24.29
N ASP A 1018 -30.46 27.40 24.68
CA ASP A 1018 -31.63 28.10 24.16
C ASP A 1018 -31.41 28.45 22.69
N VAL A 1019 -32.43 28.18 21.87
CA VAL A 1019 -32.38 28.37 20.43
C VAL A 1019 -32.33 29.87 20.11
N PRO A 1020 -31.28 30.36 19.43
CA PRO A 1020 -31.21 31.74 18.96
C PRO A 1020 -32.33 32.07 17.98
N ARG A 1021 -32.73 33.35 17.92
CA ARG A 1021 -33.64 33.82 16.87
C ARG A 1021 -33.01 33.59 15.49
N CYS A 1022 -33.80 33.07 14.57
CA CYS A 1022 -33.42 32.87 13.17
C CYS A 1022 -32.85 34.15 12.53
N ASN A 1023 -31.86 33.98 11.66
CA ASN A 1023 -31.15 35.03 10.92
C ASN A 1023 -30.52 36.12 11.80
N ARG A 1024 -30.24 35.82 13.08
CA ARG A 1024 -29.48 36.71 13.96
C ARG A 1024 -28.22 36.02 14.46
N LYS A 1025 -27.10 36.74 14.36
CA LYS A 1025 -25.87 36.35 15.03
C LYS A 1025 -26.09 36.41 16.54
N THR A 1026 -25.48 35.50 17.29
CA THR A 1026 -25.47 35.57 18.75
C THR A 1026 -24.65 36.78 19.21
N ALA A 1027 -24.87 37.23 20.45
CA ALA A 1027 -24.02 38.26 21.03
C ALA A 1027 -22.56 37.76 21.06
N LYS A 1028 -21.59 38.69 21.09
CA LYS A 1028 -20.16 38.34 21.09
C LYS A 1028 -19.79 37.30 22.17
N ARG A 1029 -20.47 37.35 23.32
CA ARG A 1029 -20.29 36.43 24.45
C ARG A 1029 -21.13 35.16 24.39
N ASP A 1030 -22.19 35.10 23.59
CA ASP A 1030 -23.08 33.94 23.57
C ASP A 1030 -22.72 33.01 22.42
N LEU A 1031 -22.67 31.70 22.69
CA LEU A 1031 -22.45 30.68 21.67
C LEU A 1031 -23.52 29.59 21.81
N PHE A 1032 -24.28 29.35 20.74
CA PHE A 1032 -25.26 28.27 20.70
C PHE A 1032 -24.57 26.94 20.41
N GLY A 1033 -24.42 26.10 21.43
CA GLY A 1033 -23.68 24.86 21.28
C GLY A 1033 -23.64 23.99 22.53
N TYR A 1034 -23.01 22.82 22.39
CA TYR A 1034 -22.93 21.80 23.43
C TYR A 1034 -21.58 21.08 23.46
N VAL A 1035 -20.96 21.01 24.63
CA VAL A 1035 -19.79 20.16 24.88
C VAL A 1035 -20.27 18.86 25.54
N MET A 1036 -20.10 17.76 24.83
CA MET A 1036 -20.55 16.43 25.25
C MET A 1036 -19.58 15.86 26.30
N LYS A 1037 -20.11 15.45 27.45
CA LYS A 1037 -19.30 14.85 28.52
C LYS A 1037 -18.70 13.51 28.11
N ASN A 1038 -17.46 13.24 28.53
CA ASN A 1038 -16.72 12.02 28.23
C ASN A 1038 -16.68 11.66 26.75
N ALA A 1039 -16.78 12.65 25.86
CA ALA A 1039 -16.85 12.43 24.43
C ALA A 1039 -15.55 12.89 23.76
N MET A 1040 -15.22 12.23 22.65
CA MET A 1040 -14.08 12.58 21.82
C MET A 1040 -14.59 13.27 20.54
N HIS A 1041 -13.80 13.24 19.48
CA HIS A 1041 -14.05 14.02 18.28
C HIS A 1041 -15.25 13.50 17.48
N CYS A 1042 -16.18 14.39 17.11
CA CYS A 1042 -17.38 14.09 16.31
C CYS A 1042 -18.31 12.99 16.89
N PHE A 1043 -18.32 12.82 18.22
CA PHE A 1043 -19.12 11.78 18.90
C PHE A 1043 -20.64 11.95 18.78
N ASP A 1044 -21.09 13.12 18.35
CA ASP A 1044 -22.48 13.40 18.02
C ASP A 1044 -22.96 12.73 16.73
N PHE A 1045 -22.05 12.22 15.88
CA PHE A 1045 -22.40 11.36 14.76
C PHE A 1045 -22.56 9.89 15.17
N ASN A 1046 -22.05 9.50 16.34
CA ASN A 1046 -22.31 8.18 16.90
C ASN A 1046 -23.77 8.13 17.39
N MET A 1047 -24.58 7.32 16.70
CA MET A 1047 -26.03 7.25 16.92
C MET A 1047 -26.39 6.54 18.24
N ASP A 1048 -25.46 5.79 18.81
CA ASP A 1048 -25.60 4.98 20.02
C ASP A 1048 -25.12 5.68 21.31
N PHE A 1049 -24.53 6.87 21.19
CA PHE A 1049 -23.97 7.62 22.31
C PHE A 1049 -24.98 8.60 22.92
N GLU A 1050 -25.22 8.52 24.24
CA GLU A 1050 -26.27 9.27 24.93
C GLU A 1050 -26.08 10.78 24.86
N GLU A 1051 -24.87 11.28 25.14
CA GLU A 1051 -24.56 12.71 25.05
C GLU A 1051 -24.61 13.20 23.59
N GLY A 1052 -24.29 12.32 22.64
CA GLY A 1052 -24.49 12.57 21.20
C GLY A 1052 -25.96 12.77 20.85
N ALA A 1053 -26.86 11.95 21.39
CA ALA A 1053 -28.31 12.13 21.21
C ALA A 1053 -28.81 13.47 21.77
N LYS A 1054 -28.29 13.91 22.93
CA LYS A 1054 -28.59 15.24 23.50
C LYS A 1054 -28.13 16.36 22.57
N SER A 1055 -26.91 16.27 22.04
CA SER A 1055 -26.37 17.23 21.07
C SER A 1055 -27.27 17.36 19.83
N ARG A 1056 -27.60 16.23 19.19
CA ARG A 1056 -28.47 16.20 18.01
C ARG A 1056 -29.87 16.75 18.29
N ALA A 1057 -30.40 16.55 19.50
CA ALA A 1057 -31.71 17.08 19.90
C ALA A 1057 -31.73 18.62 19.96
N PHE A 1058 -30.64 19.26 20.41
CA PHE A 1058 -30.54 20.72 20.41
C PHE A 1058 -30.59 21.30 18.99
N PHE A 1059 -29.84 20.71 18.06
CA PHE A 1059 -29.89 21.13 16.67
C PHE A 1059 -31.25 20.86 16.02
N THR A 1060 -31.83 19.69 16.23
CA THR A 1060 -33.16 19.34 15.71
C THR A 1060 -34.22 20.34 16.20
N LYS A 1061 -34.18 20.70 17.49
CA LYS A 1061 -35.04 21.73 18.07
C LYS A 1061 -34.80 23.11 17.44
N ALA A 1062 -33.55 23.48 17.20
CA ALA A 1062 -33.21 24.74 16.55
C ALA A 1062 -33.70 24.81 15.12
N LEU A 1063 -33.49 23.74 14.34
CA LEU A 1063 -33.89 23.68 12.95
C LEU A 1063 -35.41 23.75 12.78
N LYS A 1064 -36.18 23.10 13.68
CA LYS A 1064 -37.66 23.24 13.75
C LYS A 1064 -38.12 24.69 13.98
N GLN A 1065 -37.34 25.51 14.66
CA GLN A 1065 -37.65 26.93 14.88
C GLN A 1065 -37.12 27.84 13.77
N TRP A 1066 -35.98 27.47 13.16
CA TRP A 1066 -35.36 28.27 12.12
C TRP A 1066 -36.05 28.08 10.77
N LEU A 1067 -36.38 26.86 10.35
CA LEU A 1067 -36.97 26.62 9.01
C LEU A 1067 -38.24 27.45 8.75
N PRO A 1068 -39.19 27.62 9.69
CA PRO A 1068 -40.36 28.49 9.48
C PRO A 1068 -40.03 29.97 9.25
N CYS A 1069 -38.84 30.44 9.64
CA CYS A 1069 -38.40 31.81 9.37
C CYS A 1069 -37.80 31.99 7.98
N TRP A 1070 -37.42 30.90 7.31
CA TRP A 1070 -36.87 30.97 5.97
C TRP A 1070 -37.95 31.44 5.01
N LYS A 1071 -37.60 32.36 4.11
CA LYS A 1071 -38.50 32.87 3.09
C LYS A 1071 -37.82 32.67 1.74
N SER A 1072 -38.58 32.23 0.75
CA SER A 1072 -38.11 32.20 -0.64
C SER A 1072 -37.67 33.60 -1.05
N ALA A 1073 -36.51 33.68 -1.69
CA ALA A 1073 -35.90 34.94 -2.10
C ALA A 1073 -36.60 35.57 -3.30
#